data_AF-A0A7W9AW84-F1
#
_entry.id   AF-A0A7W9AW84-F1
#
_cell.length_a   1.000
_cell.length_b   1.000
_cell.length_c   1.000
_cell.angle_alpha   90.00
_cell.angle_beta   90.00
_cell.angle_gamma   90.00
#
_symmetry.space_group_name_H-M   'P 1'
#
loop_
_entity.id
_entity.type
_entity.pdbx_description
1 polymer ?
#
loop_
_entity_poly.entity_id
_entity_poly.type
_entity_poly.pdbx_seq_one_letter_code
_entity_poly.pdbx_strand_id
1 'polypeptide(L)'
;MRAFFCLLVIVGFLCGSGFSASAQSKTPKEIQAALTEQGYSLGSIDGIWGKKSIEALKAFQSQKGLSVTGVINSVTLEALFPAKEVQTVTGTSAPPTVSGDQVATKKDRLQVIEPKPTLNSQPLQSSVDWKEPGRNVVRLPENTAETNGGFKVFLALCAIAAFWAWARKRRQKMAGLNDVDPQFSAAASLRTEPMMKKAKVNANYNDELVMFIEPSERQNSSPVIPSPSPIDLHNRRVHEWVNKNVLNGTSSKVDDRRLRTAETTVPRVANWVRPGTEVQVGPFKITNGMFYFGKYLPKNGQRYEQENCLVDPSHQIANIGDAFGETMGYWPSYEYMSPSARHSYLAWLASGRSDPDTYIGYVFLYFYGLERRLMLDDDHADFDVVADEVHRLLNIFGSNHSFRRYASDLLSVAEIKSGRNFADVPSGLQTNGYEVPTAIKISLGLRVRDGLPFEPDLLLRFAISHPETRVRTPAKRAFQELALPYAQEINRLFPNGYVLKPGRTKSLKKRYQACSGTFSCDIDIGGGKIPDVSDRAEPLTTARDVLEKCTEALDDYSRALGRIADQKPNLLAASKLPDAIRRQMALTIEGRPLDLIEALVLKQEPTTIKALAETVGVDVGSTVSKAKLRELSAVCASFGFGISCDPGFTSKTGTLTDEVLVFSQINDRLSEASTAYRARQLSVMLGMIVAFSDGHFHQREHALLIEQIEKDVNIQEDECSRLAAEIRLAERNRSRLDDWLKRLKDIPEASKNAVAEELIATASADGSLHKEEVRKLELIFKRMGISSNELACPLKSGPP
;
A
#
# COMPACT_ATOMS: atom_id res chain seq x y z
N MET A 1 25.03 -26.86 8.83
CA MET A 1 25.96 -26.86 7.67
C MET A 1 25.10 -27.17 6.45
N ARG A 2 25.04 -26.34 5.39
CA ARG A 2 26.07 -25.85 4.43
C ARG A 2 26.37 -26.89 3.33
N ALA A 3 26.09 -26.50 2.07
CA ALA A 3 26.34 -27.21 0.80
C ALA A 3 25.62 -28.59 0.65
N PHE A 4 25.21 -29.06 -0.52
CA PHE A 4 25.52 -28.73 -1.92
C PHE A 4 24.24 -28.71 -2.78
N PHE A 5 24.15 -27.85 -3.81
CA PHE A 5 24.07 -28.24 -5.23
C PHE A 5 23.91 -27.01 -6.16
N CYS A 6 24.91 -26.77 -6.99
CA CYS A 6 24.79 -26.27 -8.37
C CYS A 6 25.17 -27.46 -9.28
N LEU A 7 24.92 -27.51 -10.59
CA LEU A 7 25.14 -26.47 -11.58
C LEU A 7 24.46 -26.83 -12.93
N LEU A 8 23.90 -25.81 -13.61
CA LEU A 8 23.67 -25.64 -15.07
C LEU A 8 23.19 -26.79 -15.99
N VAL A 9 22.27 -26.43 -16.90
CA VAL A 9 22.55 -26.20 -18.35
C VAL A 9 21.57 -25.13 -18.87
N ILE A 10 21.93 -24.41 -19.94
CA ILE A 10 21.21 -23.26 -20.53
C ILE A 10 21.03 -23.45 -22.05
N VAL A 11 20.05 -22.73 -22.63
CA VAL A 11 19.90 -22.24 -24.03
C VAL A 11 18.50 -22.58 -24.56
N GLY A 12 17.69 -21.63 -25.07
CA GLY A 12 17.85 -20.16 -25.08
C GLY A 12 17.06 -19.50 -26.23
N PHE A 13 16.83 -18.19 -26.15
CA PHE A 13 16.56 -17.34 -27.32
C PHE A 13 16.95 -15.88 -27.03
N LEU A 14 17.45 -15.17 -28.05
CA LEU A 14 17.93 -13.79 -28.00
C LEU A 14 17.40 -13.01 -29.19
N CYS A 15 16.85 -11.82 -28.96
CA CYS A 15 17.28 -10.58 -29.64
C CYS A 15 16.57 -9.35 -29.01
N GLY A 16 17.25 -8.20 -28.96
CA GLY A 16 16.72 -6.96 -28.37
C GLY A 16 17.84 -6.17 -27.66
N SER A 17 18.41 -5.19 -28.35
CA SER A 17 19.71 -4.60 -28.00
C SER A 17 19.62 -3.11 -27.64
N GLY A 18 20.46 -2.63 -26.70
CA GLY A 18 20.91 -1.23 -26.68
C GLY A 18 21.03 -0.57 -25.31
N PHE A 19 22.27 -0.25 -24.91
CA PHE A 19 22.67 0.65 -23.80
C PHE A 19 22.23 0.26 -22.37
N SER A 20 22.97 0.57 -21.31
CA SER A 20 24.35 1.08 -21.20
C SER A 20 25.05 0.42 -20.00
N ALA A 21 26.38 0.38 -19.96
CA ALA A 21 27.12 -0.21 -18.86
C ALA A 21 27.04 0.69 -17.60
N SER A 22 26.31 0.26 -16.58
CA SER A 22 26.26 0.96 -15.28
C SER A 22 27.57 0.76 -14.52
N ALA A 23 28.17 1.87 -14.07
CA ALA A 23 29.29 1.83 -13.14
C ALA A 23 28.84 1.15 -11.85
N GLN A 24 29.45 0.00 -11.53
CA GLN A 24 28.92 -0.91 -10.52
C GLN A 24 29.22 -0.40 -9.11
N SER A 25 28.28 0.38 -8.55
CA SER A 25 28.36 0.96 -7.22
C SER A 25 28.55 -0.12 -6.14
N LYS A 26 29.69 -0.05 -5.44
CA LYS A 26 30.03 -0.94 -4.33
C LYS A 26 29.46 -0.39 -3.03
N THR A 27 28.85 -1.27 -2.23
CA THR A 27 28.32 -0.88 -0.93
C THR A 27 29.47 -0.51 0.04
N PRO A 28 29.22 0.35 1.05
CA PRO A 28 30.21 0.66 2.07
C PRO A 28 30.80 -0.58 2.76
N LYS A 29 30.00 -1.65 2.85
CA LYS A 29 30.40 -2.93 3.46
C LYS A 29 31.36 -3.74 2.59
N GLU A 30 31.18 -3.75 1.26
CA GLU A 30 32.15 -4.34 0.33
C GLU A 30 33.47 -3.56 0.32
N ILE A 31 33.40 -2.23 0.40
CA ILE A 31 34.58 -1.35 0.45
C ILE A 31 35.35 -1.56 1.77
N GLN A 32 34.66 -1.63 2.91
CA GLN A 32 35.25 -2.04 4.19
C GLN A 32 35.87 -3.45 4.12
N ALA A 33 35.23 -4.41 3.44
CA ALA A 33 35.78 -5.76 3.28
C ALA A 33 37.09 -5.75 2.46
N ALA A 34 37.12 -5.07 1.30
CA ALA A 34 38.31 -4.99 0.46
C ALA A 34 39.47 -4.22 1.12
N LEU A 35 39.18 -3.19 1.93
CA LEU A 35 40.21 -2.53 2.74
C LEU A 35 40.73 -3.44 3.87
N THR A 36 39.86 -4.26 4.50
CA THR A 36 40.31 -5.28 5.48
C THR A 36 41.21 -6.32 4.81
N GLU A 37 40.84 -6.78 3.61
CA GLU A 37 41.57 -7.77 2.82
C GLU A 37 42.94 -7.25 2.35
N GLN A 38 43.05 -5.96 2.00
CA GLN A 38 44.34 -5.29 1.73
C GLN A 38 45.10 -4.86 3.01
N GLY A 39 44.67 -5.31 4.19
CA GLY A 39 45.45 -5.22 5.45
C GLY A 39 45.23 -3.97 6.31
N TYR A 40 44.28 -3.09 5.98
CA TYR A 40 44.02 -1.89 6.76
C TYR A 40 43.09 -2.18 7.96
N SER A 41 43.47 -1.74 9.16
CA SER A 41 42.74 -2.09 10.39
C SER A 41 41.48 -1.23 10.61
N LEU A 42 40.32 -1.82 10.35
CA LEU A 42 39.01 -1.14 10.39
C LEU A 42 38.19 -1.43 11.64
N GLY A 43 38.36 -2.61 12.25
CA GLY A 43 37.43 -3.16 13.23
C GLY A 43 36.40 -4.09 12.58
N SER A 44 35.13 -3.98 12.96
CA SER A 44 34.02 -4.76 12.39
C SER A 44 33.64 -4.29 10.99
N ILE A 45 33.41 -5.24 10.07
CA ILE A 45 32.80 -4.97 8.76
C ILE A 45 31.28 -4.88 8.94
N ASP A 46 30.82 -3.70 9.38
CA ASP A 46 29.43 -3.40 9.75
C ASP A 46 28.65 -2.66 8.65
N GLY A 47 29.34 -1.99 7.71
CA GLY A 47 28.77 -1.10 6.69
C GLY A 47 28.67 0.37 7.12
N ILE A 48 29.13 0.73 8.32
CA ILE A 48 29.07 2.09 8.88
C ILE A 48 30.34 2.84 8.49
N TRP A 49 30.22 3.87 7.65
CA TRP A 49 31.37 4.64 7.16
C TRP A 49 31.91 5.65 8.19
N GLY A 50 32.46 5.14 9.29
CA GLY A 50 32.97 5.91 10.41
C GLY A 50 34.45 6.29 10.31
N LYS A 51 34.97 6.90 11.39
CA LYS A 51 36.36 7.38 11.52
C LYS A 51 37.40 6.36 11.00
N LYS A 52 37.31 5.10 11.43
CA LYS A 52 38.25 4.03 11.04
C LYS A 52 38.20 3.71 9.54
N SER A 53 37.02 3.75 8.92
CA SER A 53 36.86 3.57 7.47
C SER A 53 37.52 4.70 6.68
N ILE A 54 37.42 5.94 7.16
CA ILE A 54 38.07 7.10 6.56
C ILE A 54 39.60 7.05 6.74
N GLU A 55 40.08 6.65 7.92
CA GLU A 55 41.53 6.50 8.21
C GLU A 55 42.16 5.37 7.37
N ALA A 56 41.50 4.22 7.27
CA ALA A 56 41.92 3.11 6.42
C ALA A 56 41.90 3.48 4.92
N LEU A 57 40.86 4.16 4.44
CA LEU A 57 40.79 4.60 3.04
C LEU A 57 41.88 5.63 2.71
N LYS A 58 42.25 6.51 3.65
CA LYS A 58 43.39 7.44 3.48
C LYS A 58 44.72 6.71 3.43
N ALA A 59 44.94 5.71 4.29
CA ALA A 59 46.14 4.87 4.22
C ALA A 59 46.23 4.15 2.86
N PHE A 60 45.12 3.58 2.39
CA PHE A 60 45.02 2.97 1.06
C PHE A 60 45.32 3.94 -0.08
N GLN A 61 44.67 5.11 -0.12
CA GLN A 61 44.92 6.12 -1.14
C GLN A 61 46.38 6.56 -1.14
N SER A 62 46.96 6.81 0.03
CA SER A 62 48.38 7.18 0.17
C SER A 62 49.33 6.08 -0.32
N GLN A 63 49.01 4.80 -0.07
CA GLN A 63 49.84 3.67 -0.49
C GLN A 63 49.69 3.34 -1.99
N LYS A 64 48.57 3.71 -2.62
CA LYS A 64 48.34 3.58 -4.07
C LYS A 64 48.75 4.81 -4.89
N GLY A 65 49.32 5.85 -4.26
CA GLY A 65 49.70 7.10 -4.93
C GLY A 65 48.51 7.97 -5.36
N LEU A 66 47.33 7.74 -4.80
CA LEU A 66 46.10 8.47 -5.08
C LEU A 66 45.98 9.73 -4.20
N SER A 67 45.12 10.66 -4.59
CA SER A 67 44.77 11.82 -3.76
C SER A 67 44.14 11.37 -2.44
N VAL A 68 44.78 11.72 -1.31
CA VAL A 68 44.46 11.23 0.05
C VAL A 68 43.27 11.97 0.66
N THR A 69 42.12 11.91 0.00
CA THR A 69 40.89 12.60 0.39
C THR A 69 40.17 11.90 1.55
N GLY A 70 40.23 10.57 1.61
CA GLY A 70 39.37 9.72 2.43
C GLY A 70 37.93 9.64 1.93
N VAL A 71 37.70 10.08 0.69
CA VAL A 71 36.42 10.00 -0.03
C VAL A 71 36.52 8.91 -1.10
N ILE A 72 35.48 8.11 -1.22
CA ILE A 72 35.36 7.08 -2.26
C ILE A 72 35.03 7.78 -3.59
N ASN A 73 35.94 7.75 -4.56
CA ASN A 73 35.69 8.18 -5.94
C ASN A 73 35.99 7.02 -6.92
N SER A 74 35.66 7.20 -8.21
CA SER A 74 35.85 6.18 -9.26
C SER A 74 37.27 5.61 -9.28
N VAL A 75 38.28 6.47 -9.34
CA VAL A 75 39.71 6.08 -9.36
C VAL A 75 40.10 5.27 -8.11
N THR A 76 39.54 5.60 -6.95
CA THR A 76 39.76 4.85 -5.70
C THR A 76 39.06 3.50 -5.72
N LEU A 77 37.86 3.39 -6.33
CA LEU A 77 37.15 2.12 -6.51
C LEU A 77 37.86 1.21 -7.51
N GLU A 78 38.34 1.74 -8.64
CA GLU A 78 39.11 1.00 -9.65
C GLU A 78 40.42 0.45 -9.07
N ALA A 79 41.13 1.24 -8.25
CA ALA A 79 42.34 0.79 -7.57
C ALA A 79 42.09 -0.25 -6.45
N LEU A 80 40.86 -0.28 -5.89
CA LEU A 80 40.47 -1.19 -4.80
C LEU A 80 39.86 -2.50 -5.35
N PHE A 81 39.19 -2.43 -6.50
CA PHE A 81 38.55 -3.54 -7.22
C PHE A 81 39.02 -3.61 -8.69
N PRO A 82 40.33 -3.84 -8.96
CA PRO A 82 40.84 -3.88 -10.32
C PRO A 82 40.18 -4.99 -11.14
N ALA A 83 39.77 -4.66 -12.37
CA ALA A 83 39.19 -5.63 -13.29
C ALA A 83 40.22 -6.72 -13.63
N LYS A 84 39.82 -7.99 -13.50
CA LYS A 84 40.70 -9.14 -13.74
C LYS A 84 40.82 -9.40 -15.24
N GLU A 85 41.89 -8.91 -15.85
CA GLU A 85 42.11 -9.00 -17.29
C GLU A 85 42.05 -10.44 -17.80
N VAL A 86 41.27 -10.64 -18.86
CA VAL A 86 41.38 -11.79 -19.77
C VAL A 86 42.05 -11.28 -21.03
N GLN A 87 43.22 -11.83 -21.36
CA GLN A 87 43.96 -11.43 -22.55
C GLN A 87 43.19 -11.79 -23.83
N THR A 88 42.92 -10.82 -24.68
CA THR A 88 42.49 -11.03 -26.08
C THR A 88 43.38 -10.23 -27.02
N VAL A 89 43.76 -10.86 -28.12
CA VAL A 89 44.75 -10.34 -29.09
C VAL A 89 44.16 -9.32 -30.06
N THR A 90 45.05 -8.52 -30.64
CA THR A 90 44.78 -7.36 -31.50
C THR A 90 44.03 -7.70 -32.80
N GLY A 91 43.16 -6.79 -33.25
CA GLY A 91 42.48 -6.85 -34.54
C GLY A 91 42.02 -5.47 -35.01
N THR A 92 42.78 -4.84 -35.91
CA THR A 92 42.59 -3.44 -36.33
C THR A 92 41.74 -3.31 -37.59
N SER A 93 40.73 -2.41 -37.60
CA SER A 93 40.48 -1.43 -38.70
C SER A 93 39.22 -0.60 -38.45
N ALA A 94 39.11 0.53 -39.15
CA ALA A 94 38.09 1.57 -38.99
C ALA A 94 37.35 1.81 -40.35
N PRO A 95 36.45 2.81 -40.50
CA PRO A 95 35.23 2.66 -41.31
C PRO A 95 35.31 3.25 -42.72
N PRO A 96 34.21 3.14 -43.49
CA PRO A 96 33.82 4.14 -44.49
C PRO A 96 32.55 4.93 -44.11
N THR A 97 32.54 6.19 -44.52
CA THR A 97 31.38 7.12 -44.53
C THR A 97 30.80 7.19 -45.95
N VAL A 98 29.59 7.73 -46.14
CA VAL A 98 29.15 8.67 -47.23
C VAL A 98 27.68 8.48 -47.64
N SER A 99 26.94 9.60 -47.71
CA SER A 99 25.64 9.87 -48.37
C SER A 99 24.40 8.99 -48.04
N GLY A 100 23.17 9.50 -48.04
CA GLY A 100 22.68 10.88 -48.18
C GLY A 100 22.04 11.20 -49.54
N ASP A 101 20.70 11.20 -49.57
CA ASP A 101 19.89 11.77 -50.66
C ASP A 101 18.51 12.24 -50.15
N GLN A 102 17.73 12.98 -50.95
CA GLN A 102 16.47 13.66 -50.54
C GLN A 102 15.20 12.94 -51.12
N VAL A 103 13.92 13.35 -51.00
CA VAL A 103 13.23 14.64 -51.30
C VAL A 103 11.74 14.60 -50.76
N ALA A 104 11.09 15.77 -50.66
CA ALA A 104 9.61 16.02 -50.66
C ALA A 104 8.73 15.76 -49.41
N THR A 105 8.59 16.81 -48.59
CA THR A 105 7.33 17.55 -48.32
C THR A 105 5.95 16.88 -48.43
N LYS A 106 5.13 17.04 -47.36
CA LYS A 106 3.89 17.84 -47.44
C LYS A 106 3.51 18.46 -46.07
N LYS A 107 3.12 19.74 -46.06
CA LYS A 107 2.35 20.38 -44.98
C LYS A 107 0.91 20.51 -45.44
N ASP A 108 -0.05 20.43 -44.52
CA ASP A 108 -1.07 21.49 -44.44
C ASP A 108 -1.68 21.63 -43.02
N ARG A 109 -2.62 22.57 -42.87
CA ARG A 109 -3.10 23.19 -41.61
C ARG A 109 -4.62 22.96 -41.40
N LEU A 110 -5.15 23.51 -40.31
CA LEU A 110 -6.55 23.91 -40.03
C LEU A 110 -7.37 22.86 -39.24
N GLN A 111 -8.23 23.20 -38.28
CA GLN A 111 -8.40 24.46 -37.52
C GLN A 111 -9.11 24.21 -36.16
N VAL A 112 -9.04 25.16 -35.23
CA VAL A 112 -9.84 25.17 -33.99
C VAL A 112 -11.12 25.98 -34.20
N ILE A 113 -12.24 25.54 -33.61
CA ILE A 113 -13.52 26.25 -33.57
C ILE A 113 -14.07 26.19 -32.14
N GLU A 114 -14.30 27.36 -31.52
CA GLU A 114 -15.14 27.51 -30.32
C GLU A 114 -16.60 27.81 -30.72
N PRO A 115 -17.57 27.64 -29.81
CA PRO A 115 -18.28 28.86 -29.39
C PRO A 115 -18.72 28.93 -27.90
N LYS A 116 -18.93 30.18 -27.47
CA LYS A 116 -19.72 30.69 -26.32
C LYS A 116 -20.67 31.79 -26.87
N PRO A 117 -21.65 32.38 -26.14
CA PRO A 117 -22.12 32.21 -24.75
C PRO A 117 -23.62 31.75 -24.70
N THR A 118 -24.50 31.90 -23.68
CA THR A 118 -24.73 32.97 -22.67
C THR A 118 -25.62 32.51 -21.47
N LEU A 119 -25.86 33.41 -20.51
CA LEU A 119 -26.55 33.22 -19.21
C LEU A 119 -28.05 32.87 -19.28
N ASN A 120 -28.57 32.23 -18.22
CA ASN A 120 -29.63 32.80 -17.36
C ASN A 120 -29.76 32.08 -15.99
N SER A 121 -30.63 32.56 -15.11
CA SER A 121 -30.46 32.47 -13.64
C SER A 121 -31.66 32.01 -12.80
N GLN A 122 -31.35 31.28 -11.72
CA GLN A 122 -32.08 31.21 -10.44
C GLN A 122 -33.44 30.43 -10.40
N PRO A 123 -33.97 30.08 -9.19
CA PRO A 123 -34.58 28.77 -8.97
C PRO A 123 -36.11 28.74 -8.96
N LEU A 124 -36.65 27.52 -8.97
CA LEU A 124 -38.05 27.22 -8.70
C LEU A 124 -38.18 26.21 -7.54
N GLN A 125 -39.02 26.54 -6.56
CA GLN A 125 -39.48 25.60 -5.54
C GLN A 125 -40.67 24.80 -6.08
N SER A 126 -40.77 23.52 -5.71
CA SER A 126 -42.04 22.79 -5.76
C SER A 126 -42.15 21.84 -4.57
N SER A 127 -43.04 22.18 -3.63
CA SER A 127 -43.38 21.34 -2.48
C SER A 127 -44.38 20.26 -2.86
N VAL A 128 -44.16 19.02 -2.42
CA VAL A 128 -45.18 17.96 -2.39
C VAL A 128 -45.23 17.36 -0.97
N ASP A 129 -46.43 17.17 -0.47
CA ASP A 129 -46.75 16.80 0.93
C ASP A 129 -46.55 15.30 1.18
N TRP A 130 -45.81 14.93 2.22
CA TRP A 130 -45.60 13.53 2.64
C TRP A 130 -46.30 13.27 3.97
N LYS A 131 -47.40 12.50 3.93
CA LYS A 131 -48.09 12.00 5.13
C LYS A 131 -47.77 10.52 5.34
N GLU A 132 -47.27 10.20 6.53
CA GLU A 132 -47.24 8.84 7.04
C GLU A 132 -48.67 8.31 7.26
N PRO A 133 -48.87 6.99 7.10
CA PRO A 133 -49.88 6.28 7.88
C PRO A 133 -49.35 5.01 8.56
N GLY A 134 -49.28 5.06 9.90
CA GLY A 134 -49.77 3.98 10.75
C GLY A 134 -48.94 2.69 10.88
N ARG A 135 -48.32 2.50 12.04
CA ARG A 135 -47.99 1.16 12.56
C ARG A 135 -49.26 0.31 12.67
N ASN A 136 -49.21 -0.94 12.23
CA ASN A 136 -50.09 -1.99 12.72
C ASN A 136 -49.25 -3.13 13.31
N VAL A 137 -49.58 -3.54 14.54
CA VAL A 137 -48.91 -4.64 15.25
C VAL A 137 -49.82 -5.85 15.20
N VAL A 138 -49.39 -6.90 14.50
CA VAL A 138 -50.08 -8.21 14.48
C VAL A 138 -49.21 -9.21 15.24
N ARG A 139 -49.82 -9.96 16.15
CA ARG A 139 -49.12 -11.01 16.92
C ARG A 139 -48.99 -12.28 16.07
N LEU A 140 -47.82 -12.90 16.10
CA LEU A 140 -47.64 -14.27 15.62
C LEU A 140 -48.23 -15.27 16.64
N PRO A 141 -48.81 -16.40 16.19
CA PRO A 141 -49.22 -17.49 17.08
C PRO A 141 -48.01 -18.33 17.49
N GLU A 142 -48.00 -18.82 18.74
CA GLU A 142 -47.14 -19.93 19.12
C GLU A 142 -47.68 -21.25 18.53
N ASN A 143 -46.79 -22.10 18.02
CA ASN A 143 -47.02 -23.54 18.10
C ASN A 143 -45.68 -24.31 18.14
N THR A 144 -45.67 -25.42 18.85
CA THR A 144 -44.47 -26.20 19.19
C THR A 144 -44.32 -27.45 18.32
N ALA A 145 -43.10 -27.70 17.82
CA ALA A 145 -42.73 -28.98 17.22
C ALA A 145 -41.28 -29.36 17.62
N GLU A 146 -41.03 -30.64 17.88
CA GLU A 146 -39.73 -31.12 18.38
C GLU A 146 -38.71 -31.42 17.26
N THR A 147 -37.44 -31.08 17.48
CA THR A 147 -36.31 -31.67 16.72
C THR A 147 -35.14 -32.02 17.64
N ASN A 148 -35.29 -33.11 18.40
CA ASN A 148 -34.36 -33.61 19.44
C ASN A 148 -32.99 -34.15 18.92
N GLY A 149 -32.56 -33.76 17.71
CA GLY A 149 -31.34 -34.22 17.05
C GLY A 149 -30.09 -33.39 17.39
N GLY A 150 -30.14 -32.07 17.15
CA GLY A 150 -28.95 -31.20 17.23
C GLY A 150 -28.30 -31.16 18.62
N PHE A 151 -29.10 -31.18 19.69
CA PHE A 151 -28.60 -31.10 21.07
C PHE A 151 -27.73 -32.30 21.47
N LYS A 152 -28.00 -33.49 20.92
CA LYS A 152 -27.19 -34.70 21.17
C LYS A 152 -25.81 -34.62 20.50
N VAL A 153 -25.75 -34.05 19.30
CA VAL A 153 -24.47 -33.78 18.59
C VAL A 153 -23.67 -32.70 19.32
N PHE A 154 -24.33 -31.63 19.78
CA PHE A 154 -23.70 -30.59 20.59
C PHE A 154 -23.10 -31.14 21.90
N LEU A 155 -23.87 -31.94 22.66
CA LEU A 155 -23.37 -32.60 23.87
C LEU A 155 -22.18 -33.55 23.60
N ALA A 156 -22.19 -34.29 22.48
CA ALA A 156 -21.06 -35.13 22.10
C ALA A 156 -19.78 -34.31 21.82
N LEU A 157 -19.90 -33.18 21.11
CA LEU A 157 -18.79 -32.27 20.85
C LEU A 157 -18.28 -31.61 22.15
N CYS A 158 -19.18 -31.20 23.05
CA CYS A 158 -18.82 -30.70 24.38
C CYS A 158 -18.12 -31.76 25.23
N ALA A 159 -18.54 -33.02 25.18
CA ALA A 159 -17.89 -34.13 25.89
C ALA A 159 -16.47 -34.40 25.35
N ILE A 160 -16.27 -34.35 24.03
CA ILE A 160 -14.94 -34.46 23.41
C ILE A 160 -14.04 -33.29 23.82
N ALA A 161 -14.55 -32.05 23.78
CA ALA A 161 -13.80 -30.87 24.22
C ALA A 161 -13.42 -30.94 25.71
N ALA A 162 -14.35 -31.37 26.58
CA ALA A 162 -14.11 -31.57 28.00
C ALA A 162 -13.08 -32.69 28.25
N PHE A 163 -13.12 -33.79 27.49
CA PHE A 163 -12.14 -34.87 27.57
C PHE A 163 -10.74 -34.40 27.17
N TRP A 164 -10.59 -33.61 26.10
CA TRP A 164 -9.30 -33.04 25.70
C TRP A 164 -8.77 -31.99 26.70
N ALA A 165 -9.65 -31.16 27.28
CA ALA A 165 -9.28 -30.22 28.35
C ALA A 165 -8.82 -30.97 29.62
N TRP A 166 -9.55 -32.01 30.02
CA TRP A 166 -9.19 -32.88 31.15
C TRP A 166 -7.89 -33.64 30.88
N ALA A 167 -7.67 -34.18 29.68
CA ALA A 167 -6.44 -34.87 29.31
C ALA A 167 -5.22 -33.94 29.32
N ARG A 168 -5.34 -32.68 28.84
CA ARG A 168 -4.30 -31.65 29.01
C ARG A 168 -4.02 -31.38 30.49
N LYS A 169 -5.06 -31.15 31.29
CA LYS A 169 -4.95 -30.84 32.73
C LYS A 169 -4.37 -32.02 33.53
N ARG A 170 -4.66 -33.27 33.12
CA ARG A 170 -4.11 -34.50 33.73
C ARG A 170 -2.64 -34.74 33.36
N ARG A 171 -2.22 -34.44 32.11
CA ARG A 171 -0.79 -34.43 31.73
C ARG A 171 -0.01 -33.38 32.53
N GLN A 172 -0.54 -32.17 32.68
CA GLN A 172 0.06 -31.13 33.54
C GLN A 172 0.16 -31.58 35.00
N LYS A 173 -0.84 -32.31 35.53
CA LYS A 173 -0.78 -32.87 36.90
C LYS A 173 0.17 -34.06 37.08
N MET A 174 0.61 -34.73 36.01
CA MET A 174 1.63 -35.78 36.05
C MET A 174 3.06 -35.24 35.87
N ALA A 175 3.22 -34.02 35.33
CA ALA A 175 4.51 -33.35 35.19
C ALA A 175 4.96 -32.60 36.47
N GLY A 176 4.19 -32.69 37.56
CA GLY A 176 4.44 -32.01 38.84
C GLY A 176 4.33 -32.95 40.04
N LEU A 177 4.71 -34.22 39.89
CA LEU A 177 4.68 -35.22 40.95
C LEU A 177 5.98 -36.05 40.94
N ASN A 178 7.07 -35.44 41.41
CA ASN A 178 8.35 -36.08 41.72
C ASN A 178 9.27 -35.14 42.53
N ASP A 179 8.75 -34.57 43.62
CA ASP A 179 9.56 -33.97 44.70
C ASP A 179 8.72 -33.82 45.97
N VAL A 180 9.34 -33.42 47.10
CA VAL A 180 8.79 -33.33 48.49
C VAL A 180 8.68 -34.71 49.18
N ASP A 181 9.26 -34.98 50.35
CA ASP A 181 10.17 -34.18 51.21
C ASP A 181 11.11 -35.13 52.01
N PRO A 182 12.24 -34.64 52.58
CA PRO A 182 13.19 -35.48 53.31
C PRO A 182 12.87 -35.58 54.81
N GLN A 183 13.14 -36.75 55.42
CA GLN A 183 13.24 -36.85 56.88
C GLN A 183 14.12 -38.02 57.37
N PHE A 184 14.94 -37.72 58.37
CA PHE A 184 15.72 -38.60 59.27
C PHE A 184 16.96 -39.41 58.79
N SER A 185 17.96 -39.37 59.67
CA SER A 185 18.91 -40.45 60.03
C SER A 185 20.16 -40.77 59.18
N ALA A 186 21.19 -39.93 59.38
CA ALA A 186 22.50 -40.30 59.94
C ALA A 186 23.43 -41.39 59.31
N ALA A 187 24.68 -40.92 59.13
CA ALA A 187 25.96 -41.62 59.38
C ALA A 187 26.61 -42.57 58.33
N ALA A 188 27.95 -42.45 58.27
CA ALA A 188 28.95 -43.35 57.65
C ALA A 188 28.96 -43.50 56.10
N SER A 189 30.09 -43.76 55.42
CA SER A 189 31.53 -43.49 55.71
C SER A 189 32.40 -43.79 54.46
N LEU A 190 33.69 -43.40 54.46
CA LEU A 190 34.76 -43.78 53.49
C LEU A 190 34.62 -43.17 52.07
N ARG A 191 35.65 -42.53 51.46
CA ARG A 191 36.92 -43.06 50.89
C ARG A 191 36.67 -44.17 49.85
N THR A 192 37.13 -44.13 48.59
CA THR A 192 38.48 -43.78 48.08
C THR A 192 38.57 -43.33 46.61
N GLU A 193 39.35 -42.29 46.31
CA GLU A 193 40.25 -42.16 45.13
C GLU A 193 41.55 -42.99 45.39
N PRO A 194 42.49 -43.32 44.44
CA PRO A 194 42.83 -42.54 43.23
C PRO A 194 43.41 -43.28 41.97
N MET A 195 43.84 -42.49 40.96
CA MET A 195 44.97 -42.75 40.00
C MET A 195 44.80 -43.83 38.90
N MET A 196 45.49 -43.83 37.75
CA MET A 196 46.63 -43.04 37.17
C MET A 196 46.22 -42.37 35.82
N LYS A 197 46.74 -41.22 35.35
CA LYS A 197 48.13 -40.82 34.93
C LYS A 197 48.66 -41.67 33.74
N LYS A 198 49.33 -41.13 32.70
CA LYS A 198 50.19 -39.91 32.65
C LYS A 198 50.55 -39.42 31.22
N ALA A 199 50.86 -38.11 31.08
CA ALA A 199 51.83 -37.47 30.16
C ALA A 199 51.49 -37.40 28.63
N LYS A 200 51.85 -36.35 27.85
CA LYS A 200 52.63 -35.08 28.03
C LYS A 200 52.28 -34.13 26.82
N VAL A 201 52.65 -32.83 26.67
CA VAL A 201 53.50 -31.87 27.43
C VAL A 201 53.07 -30.39 27.20
N ASN A 202 53.75 -29.49 27.91
CA ASN A 202 53.81 -28.02 28.01
C ASN A 202 53.94 -27.20 26.69
N ALA A 203 53.73 -25.87 26.65
CA ALA A 203 54.08 -24.83 27.66
C ALA A 203 53.11 -23.61 27.70
N ASN A 204 52.72 -23.11 28.89
CA ASN A 204 53.29 -22.00 29.71
C ASN A 204 52.93 -20.57 29.21
N TYR A 205 52.57 -19.56 30.03
CA TYR A 205 52.43 -19.44 31.50
C TYR A 205 51.48 -18.25 31.89
N ASN A 206 50.82 -18.38 33.05
CA ASN A 206 50.42 -17.44 34.14
C ASN A 206 50.62 -15.88 33.98
N ASP A 207 49.89 -14.96 34.64
CA ASP A 207 48.71 -15.04 35.53
C ASP A 207 48.01 -13.65 35.74
N GLU A 208 46.95 -13.62 36.55
CA GLU A 208 46.12 -12.47 36.95
C GLU A 208 46.81 -11.39 37.83
N LEU A 209 46.21 -10.19 37.93
CA LEU A 209 45.90 -9.54 39.22
C LEU A 209 44.95 -8.32 39.06
N VAL A 210 44.16 -8.04 40.11
CA VAL A 210 43.20 -6.92 40.21
C VAL A 210 43.48 -6.14 41.50
N MET A 211 43.40 -4.80 41.49
CA MET A 211 43.36 -3.99 42.72
C MET A 211 42.58 -2.66 42.57
N PHE A 212 42.19 -2.13 43.73
CA PHE A 212 41.36 -0.93 43.96
C PHE A 212 42.14 0.39 43.83
N ILE A 213 41.43 1.49 43.52
CA ILE A 213 41.77 2.84 44.00
C ILE A 213 40.48 3.64 44.31
N GLU A 214 40.38 4.15 45.54
CA GLU A 214 39.71 5.42 45.89
C GLU A 214 40.73 6.29 46.69
N PRO A 215 40.43 7.52 47.13
CA PRO A 215 40.39 8.70 46.26
C PRO A 215 41.40 9.78 46.73
N SER A 216 41.92 10.61 45.81
CA SER A 216 42.83 11.72 46.18
C SER A 216 42.50 13.06 45.51
N GLU A 217 42.22 14.03 46.38
CA GLU A 217 42.46 15.48 46.37
C GLU A 217 42.35 16.34 45.09
N ARG A 218 41.93 17.60 45.31
CA ARG A 218 41.72 18.61 44.27
C ARG A 218 43.04 19.34 43.96
N GLN A 219 43.30 19.58 42.67
CA GLN A 219 44.07 20.76 42.24
C GLN A 219 43.22 21.60 41.29
N ASN A 220 43.27 22.91 41.46
CA ASN A 220 42.57 23.86 40.59
C ASN A 220 43.22 23.90 39.21
N SER A 221 42.44 23.71 38.15
CA SER A 221 42.80 24.11 36.79
C SER A 221 41.64 24.86 36.13
N SER A 222 41.98 25.89 35.37
CA SER A 222 41.03 26.77 34.67
C SER A 222 40.20 26.00 33.64
N PRO A 223 38.99 26.48 33.27
CA PRO A 223 38.10 25.75 32.36
C PRO A 223 38.78 25.40 31.02
N VAL A 224 38.89 24.10 30.77
CA VAL A 224 39.43 23.56 29.51
C VAL A 224 38.43 23.82 28.39
N ILE A 225 38.80 24.70 27.45
CA ILE A 225 38.08 24.86 26.20
C ILE A 225 38.17 23.52 25.44
N PRO A 226 37.04 22.89 25.04
CA PRO A 226 37.08 21.59 24.38
C PRO A 226 37.80 21.69 23.02
N SER A 227 38.73 20.77 22.79
CA SER A 227 39.42 20.64 21.50
C SER A 227 38.41 20.38 20.37
N PRO A 228 38.57 21.02 19.19
CA PRO A 228 37.65 20.85 18.07
C PRO A 228 37.59 19.39 17.59
N SER A 229 36.41 18.95 17.20
CA SER A 229 36.20 17.60 16.70
C SER A 229 36.88 17.37 15.34
N PRO A 230 37.07 16.11 14.90
CA PRO A 230 37.61 15.81 13.58
C PRO A 230 36.79 16.39 12.42
N ILE A 231 35.50 16.68 12.61
CA ILE A 231 34.66 17.32 11.59
C ILE A 231 34.76 18.86 11.62
N ASP A 232 34.94 19.47 12.80
CA ASP A 232 35.29 20.91 12.89
C ASP A 232 36.66 21.20 12.27
N LEU A 233 37.60 20.24 12.38
CA LEU A 233 38.91 20.27 11.75
C LEU A 233 38.85 19.99 10.24
N HIS A 234 37.89 19.19 9.77
CA HIS A 234 37.62 19.03 8.33
C HIS A 234 37.01 20.31 7.75
N ASN A 235 35.97 20.86 8.37
CA ASN A 235 35.32 22.10 7.96
C ASN A 235 36.32 23.26 7.95
N ARG A 236 37.16 23.41 9.00
CA ARG A 236 38.29 24.37 8.99
C ARG A 236 39.21 24.19 7.79
N ARG A 237 39.64 22.97 7.48
CA ARG A 237 40.50 22.71 6.31
C ARG A 237 39.81 23.04 4.99
N VAL A 238 38.49 22.89 4.89
CA VAL A 238 37.71 23.34 3.72
C VAL A 238 37.66 24.88 3.67
N HIS A 239 37.38 25.57 4.77
CA HIS A 239 37.43 27.04 4.83
C HIS A 239 38.83 27.60 4.49
N GLU A 240 39.89 27.00 5.06
CA GLU A 240 41.29 27.32 4.78
C GLU A 240 41.64 27.10 3.31
N TRP A 241 41.17 26.01 2.70
CA TRP A 241 41.34 25.71 1.27
C TRP A 241 40.59 26.72 0.37
N VAL A 242 39.34 27.06 0.69
CA VAL A 242 38.56 28.07 -0.04
C VAL A 242 39.23 29.44 0.06
N ASN A 243 39.59 29.88 1.27
CA ASN A 243 40.28 31.16 1.48
C ASN A 243 41.61 31.22 0.73
N LYS A 244 42.39 30.13 0.74
CA LYS A 244 43.69 30.05 0.08
C LYS A 244 43.59 30.03 -1.46
N ASN A 245 42.58 29.37 -2.02
CA ASN A 245 42.52 29.08 -3.46
C ASN A 245 41.48 29.90 -4.24
N VAL A 246 40.55 30.58 -3.56
CA VAL A 246 39.48 31.39 -4.20
C VAL A 246 39.64 32.89 -3.94
N LEU A 247 40.06 33.29 -2.73
CA LEU A 247 40.07 34.71 -2.33
C LEU A 247 41.40 35.44 -2.55
N ASN A 248 42.50 34.74 -2.82
CA ASN A 248 43.83 35.34 -3.08
C ASN A 248 43.96 36.04 -4.46
N GLY A 249 42.84 36.42 -5.09
CA GLY A 249 42.80 37.12 -6.39
C GLY A 249 42.99 38.64 -6.31
N THR A 250 42.83 39.27 -5.15
CA THR A 250 43.15 40.70 -4.95
C THR A 250 43.60 40.98 -3.51
N SER A 251 44.88 41.31 -3.32
CA SER A 251 45.37 41.90 -2.09
C SER A 251 45.64 43.39 -2.29
N SER A 252 44.93 44.23 -1.55
CA SER A 252 45.26 45.64 -1.38
C SER A 252 44.99 46.02 0.07
N LYS A 253 46.00 46.59 0.72
CA LYS A 253 45.95 46.95 2.13
C LYS A 253 44.93 48.07 2.34
N VAL A 254 43.91 47.83 3.14
CA VAL A 254 43.06 48.90 3.71
C VAL A 254 43.69 49.32 5.04
N ASP A 255 43.80 50.62 5.27
CA ASP A 255 44.55 51.20 6.39
C ASP A 255 43.75 51.18 7.70
N ASP A 256 44.36 50.69 8.78
CA ASP A 256 43.71 50.24 10.02
C ASP A 256 43.44 51.39 11.02
N ARG A 257 42.91 52.50 10.51
CA ARG A 257 42.76 53.77 11.26
C ARG A 257 41.43 54.51 11.11
N ARG A 258 40.40 53.90 10.51
CA ARG A 258 39.06 54.52 10.37
C ARG A 258 37.90 53.83 11.13
N LEU A 259 38.13 52.69 11.78
CA LEU A 259 37.09 51.98 12.54
C LEU A 259 36.98 52.43 14.00
N ARG A 260 36.83 53.75 14.24
CA ARG A 260 36.56 54.32 15.59
C ARG A 260 35.57 55.49 15.62
N THR A 261 34.60 55.56 14.70
CA THR A 261 33.33 56.29 14.90
C THR A 261 32.31 55.89 13.83
N ALA A 262 31.39 54.98 14.18
CA ALA A 262 30.18 54.70 13.42
C ALA A 262 29.16 54.05 14.38
N GLU A 263 28.06 54.74 14.67
CA GLU A 263 27.04 54.24 15.59
C GLU A 263 26.06 53.29 14.88
N THR A 264 25.87 52.12 15.50
CA THR A 264 24.65 51.30 15.52
C THR A 264 23.66 51.45 14.35
N THR A 265 24.00 50.91 13.18
CA THR A 265 22.99 50.44 12.23
C THR A 265 22.88 48.93 12.32
N VAL A 266 21.72 48.40 12.74
CA VAL A 266 21.44 46.96 12.70
C VAL A 266 21.50 46.51 11.23
N PRO A 267 22.27 45.46 10.87
CA PRO A 267 22.35 44.99 9.49
C PRO A 267 20.97 44.56 8.99
N ARG A 268 20.67 44.81 7.71
CA ARG A 268 19.38 44.46 7.09
C ARG A 268 19.10 42.97 7.25
N VAL A 269 18.16 42.65 8.14
CA VAL A 269 17.73 41.28 8.45
C VAL A 269 17.20 40.61 7.18
N ALA A 270 17.49 39.32 7.04
CA ALA A 270 16.98 38.49 5.97
C ALA A 270 15.45 38.37 6.03
N ASN A 271 14.83 38.31 4.85
CA ASN A 271 13.40 38.09 4.71
C ASN A 271 13.14 36.65 4.27
N TRP A 272 12.06 36.07 4.77
CA TRP A 272 11.52 34.84 4.21
C TRP A 272 10.86 35.12 2.86
N VAL A 273 11.33 34.46 1.81
CA VAL A 273 10.73 34.52 0.47
C VAL A 273 9.52 33.59 0.46
N ARG A 274 8.31 34.15 0.48
CA ARG A 274 7.06 33.40 0.53
C ARG A 274 6.88 32.49 -0.71
N PRO A 275 6.09 31.41 -0.63
CA PRO A 275 5.72 30.58 -1.78
C PRO A 275 5.29 31.43 -2.99
N GLY A 276 5.77 31.08 -4.19
CA GLY A 276 5.44 31.78 -5.43
C GLY A 276 6.01 33.21 -5.57
N THR A 277 6.84 33.68 -4.63
CA THR A 277 7.48 35.00 -4.71
C THR A 277 8.75 34.93 -5.55
N GLU A 278 8.84 35.79 -6.56
CA GLU A 278 9.98 35.87 -7.47
C GLU A 278 11.17 36.64 -6.86
N VAL A 279 12.37 36.06 -6.91
CA VAL A 279 13.63 36.68 -6.47
C VAL A 279 14.76 36.37 -7.46
N GLN A 280 15.53 37.39 -7.83
CA GLN A 280 16.75 37.25 -8.62
C GLN A 280 17.98 37.10 -7.70
N VAL A 281 18.78 36.04 -7.91
CA VAL A 281 20.02 35.77 -7.16
C VAL A 281 21.16 35.48 -8.15
N GLY A 282 22.02 36.48 -8.38
CA GLY A 282 23.03 36.41 -9.43
C GLY A 282 22.37 36.20 -10.80
N PRO A 283 22.75 35.18 -11.59
CA PRO A 283 22.10 34.87 -12.87
C PRO A 283 20.75 34.14 -12.70
N PHE A 284 20.42 33.62 -11.52
CA PHE A 284 19.26 32.75 -11.31
C PHE A 284 18.00 33.53 -10.94
N LYS A 285 16.91 33.23 -11.64
CA LYS A 285 15.55 33.73 -11.35
C LYS A 285 14.77 32.62 -10.63
N ILE A 286 14.53 32.79 -9.33
CA ILE A 286 13.82 31.81 -8.50
C ILE A 286 12.37 32.26 -8.35
N THR A 287 11.42 31.46 -8.83
CA THR A 287 9.97 31.78 -8.79
C THR A 287 9.21 31.08 -7.66
N ASN A 288 9.75 29.96 -7.15
CA ASN A 288 9.00 29.07 -6.24
C ASN A 288 9.03 29.53 -4.76
N GLY A 289 9.98 30.41 -4.40
CA GLY A 289 10.17 30.88 -3.03
C GLY A 289 10.54 29.77 -2.04
N MET A 290 10.12 29.95 -0.79
CA MET A 290 10.36 29.09 0.39
C MET A 290 11.82 29.02 0.88
N PHE A 291 12.53 30.15 0.89
CA PHE A 291 13.89 30.24 1.44
C PHE A 291 14.15 31.60 2.10
N TYR A 292 15.18 31.71 2.95
CA TYR A 292 15.60 32.99 3.52
C TYR A 292 16.58 33.72 2.60
N PHE A 293 16.33 35.01 2.36
CA PHE A 293 17.12 35.86 1.46
C PHE A 293 17.49 37.18 2.12
N GLY A 294 18.78 37.55 2.07
CA GLY A 294 19.28 38.82 2.60
C GLY A 294 20.65 38.71 3.26
N LYS A 295 21.08 39.78 3.94
CA LYS A 295 22.48 39.92 4.40
C LYS A 295 22.78 39.39 5.79
N TYR A 296 21.77 39.13 6.62
CA TYR A 296 21.99 38.60 7.95
C TYR A 296 20.76 37.87 8.53
N LEU A 297 20.96 36.67 9.05
CA LEU A 297 19.96 35.87 9.76
C LEU A 297 20.65 35.20 10.96
N PRO A 298 20.37 35.59 12.21
CA PRO A 298 21.05 35.02 13.37
C PRO A 298 20.60 33.58 13.64
N LYS A 299 21.55 32.68 13.93
CA LYS A 299 21.24 31.38 14.56
C LYS A 299 20.54 31.59 15.91
N ASN A 300 19.72 30.63 16.33
CA ASN A 300 18.94 30.78 17.57
C ASN A 300 19.88 30.95 18.79
N GLY A 301 19.64 31.99 19.59
CA GLY A 301 20.48 32.35 20.74
C GLY A 301 21.87 32.93 20.43
N GLN A 302 22.34 32.92 19.17
CA GLN A 302 23.70 33.32 18.79
C GLN A 302 23.71 34.57 17.88
N ARG A 303 23.66 35.76 18.49
CA ARG A 303 23.54 37.08 17.80
C ARG A 303 24.69 37.51 16.87
N TYR A 304 25.69 36.64 16.64
CA TYR A 304 26.85 36.92 15.78
C TYR A 304 27.15 35.79 14.79
N GLU A 305 26.45 34.66 14.87
CA GLU A 305 26.61 33.57 13.90
C GLU A 305 25.44 33.57 12.91
N GLN A 306 25.75 33.34 11.63
CA GLN A 306 24.77 33.32 10.56
C GLN A 306 24.13 31.94 10.39
N GLU A 307 22.83 31.92 10.11
CA GLU A 307 22.07 30.71 9.85
C GLU A 307 22.52 30.03 8.56
N ASN A 308 22.67 28.69 8.59
CA ASN A 308 23.28 27.94 7.50
C ASN A 308 22.54 28.12 6.15
N CYS A 309 21.21 28.25 6.19
CA CYS A 309 20.32 28.32 5.03
C CYS A 309 20.17 29.71 4.39
N LEU A 310 20.85 30.75 4.91
CA LEU A 310 20.67 32.10 4.39
C LEU A 310 21.30 32.27 2.99
N VAL A 311 20.48 32.57 2.00
CA VAL A 311 20.93 33.00 0.68
C VAL A 311 21.27 34.49 0.73
N ASP A 312 22.54 34.82 1.01
CA ASP A 312 23.05 36.19 0.88
C ASP A 312 23.49 36.49 -0.58
N PRO A 313 22.88 37.47 -1.26
CA PRO A 313 23.29 37.88 -2.60
C PRO A 313 24.69 38.53 -2.66
N SER A 314 25.37 38.79 -1.54
CA SER A 314 26.73 39.34 -1.54
C SER A 314 27.83 38.33 -1.89
N HIS A 315 27.57 37.02 -1.73
CA HIS A 315 28.57 35.99 -2.02
C HIS A 315 28.79 35.73 -3.51
N GLN A 316 30.03 35.40 -3.87
CA GLN A 316 30.40 35.03 -5.24
C GLN A 316 29.73 33.71 -5.69
N ILE A 317 29.23 33.73 -6.92
CA ILE A 317 28.64 32.60 -7.66
C ILE A 317 29.50 32.38 -8.91
N ALA A 318 29.85 31.14 -9.23
CA ALA A 318 30.64 30.82 -10.43
C ALA A 318 29.79 30.74 -11.70
N ASN A 319 30.45 30.69 -12.86
CA ASN A 319 29.79 30.42 -14.15
C ASN A 319 29.52 28.92 -14.39
N ILE A 320 30.13 28.03 -13.60
CA ILE A 320 30.02 26.57 -13.73
C ILE A 320 29.61 26.00 -12.37
N GLY A 321 28.64 25.09 -12.36
CA GLY A 321 28.15 24.41 -11.16
C GLY A 321 28.99 23.19 -10.76
N ASP A 322 29.08 22.97 -9.45
CA ASP A 322 29.48 21.69 -8.85
C ASP A 322 28.23 20.81 -8.70
N ALA A 323 27.87 20.04 -9.72
CA ALA A 323 26.60 19.29 -9.73
C ALA A 323 26.57 18.16 -8.67
N PHE A 324 27.73 17.57 -8.38
CA PHE A 324 27.86 16.39 -7.53
C PHE A 324 28.24 16.71 -6.07
N GLY A 325 28.42 17.99 -5.72
CA GLY A 325 28.75 18.44 -4.37
C GLY A 325 30.19 18.12 -3.95
N GLU A 326 31.13 17.98 -4.89
CA GLU A 326 32.53 17.63 -4.63
C GLU A 326 33.25 18.66 -3.74
N THR A 327 32.80 19.90 -3.77
CA THR A 327 33.31 21.03 -2.99
C THR A 327 32.42 21.40 -1.79
N MET A 328 31.38 20.60 -1.51
CA MET A 328 30.42 20.84 -0.44
C MET A 328 30.84 20.13 0.86
N GLY A 329 30.85 20.86 1.98
CA GLY A 329 31.09 20.29 3.31
C GLY A 329 29.91 19.44 3.82
N TYR A 330 30.20 18.45 4.67
CA TYR A 330 29.21 17.50 5.22
C TYR A 330 28.04 18.17 5.98
N TRP A 331 28.28 19.34 6.58
CA TRP A 331 27.25 20.22 7.10
C TRP A 331 27.14 21.44 6.18
N PRO A 332 26.16 21.50 5.27
CA PRO A 332 26.04 22.59 4.30
C PRO A 332 25.77 23.94 4.95
N SER A 333 26.47 24.97 4.49
CA SER A 333 26.17 26.37 4.78
C SER A 333 26.42 27.21 3.52
N TYR A 334 25.48 28.09 3.20
CA TYR A 334 25.57 28.98 2.04
C TYR A 334 26.69 30.02 2.18
N GLU A 335 27.04 30.40 3.41
CA GLU A 335 28.17 31.30 3.69
C GLU A 335 29.51 30.66 3.29
N TYR A 336 29.67 29.36 3.56
CA TYR A 336 30.97 28.68 3.48
C TYR A 336 31.19 27.79 2.25
N MET A 337 30.16 27.53 1.46
CA MET A 337 30.30 26.74 0.23
C MET A 337 31.11 27.48 -0.85
N SER A 338 31.61 26.72 -1.83
CA SER A 338 32.31 27.28 -2.99
C SER A 338 31.36 28.09 -3.91
N PRO A 339 31.88 29.01 -4.74
CA PRO A 339 31.07 29.69 -5.75
C PRO A 339 30.40 28.75 -6.77
N SER A 340 30.99 27.57 -7.06
CA SER A 340 30.40 26.55 -7.94
C SER A 340 29.32 25.73 -7.24
N ALA A 341 29.43 25.47 -5.93
CA ALA A 341 28.36 24.91 -5.14
C ALA A 341 27.16 25.88 -5.03
N ARG A 342 27.41 27.21 -4.90
CA ARG A 342 26.33 28.22 -4.96
C ARG A 342 25.61 28.20 -6.31
N HIS A 343 26.36 28.06 -7.41
CA HIS A 343 25.77 27.96 -8.74
C HIS A 343 24.81 26.76 -8.82
N SER A 344 25.24 25.56 -8.42
CA SER A 344 24.37 24.36 -8.45
C SER A 344 23.18 24.47 -7.50
N TYR A 345 23.40 24.95 -6.28
CA TYR A 345 22.32 25.13 -5.31
C TYR A 345 21.25 26.11 -5.83
N LEU A 346 21.66 27.25 -6.39
CA LEU A 346 20.74 28.25 -6.94
C LEU A 346 20.07 27.79 -8.23
N ALA A 347 20.78 27.04 -9.10
CA ALA A 347 20.19 26.40 -10.28
C ALA A 347 19.09 25.41 -9.89
N TRP A 348 19.35 24.57 -8.89
CA TRP A 348 18.36 23.63 -8.35
C TRP A 348 17.19 24.36 -7.66
N LEU A 349 17.47 25.38 -6.85
CA LEU A 349 16.47 26.19 -6.14
C LEU A 349 15.54 26.97 -7.10
N ALA A 350 16.05 27.36 -8.26
CA ALA A 350 15.29 27.98 -9.36
C ALA A 350 14.52 26.95 -10.22
N SER A 351 14.85 25.66 -10.12
CA SER A 351 14.14 24.58 -10.82
C SER A 351 12.85 24.16 -10.10
N GLY A 352 12.19 23.12 -10.63
CA GLY A 352 11.07 22.45 -9.94
C GLY A 352 11.47 21.63 -8.70
N ARG A 353 12.74 21.66 -8.25
CA ARG A 353 13.25 20.99 -7.02
C ARG A 353 12.81 19.53 -6.90
N SER A 354 12.83 18.79 -8.01
CA SER A 354 12.22 17.46 -8.16
C SER A 354 13.11 16.41 -8.84
N ASP A 355 14.34 16.76 -9.17
CA ASP A 355 15.33 15.81 -9.70
C ASP A 355 15.82 14.88 -8.57
N PRO A 356 15.55 13.56 -8.61
CA PRO A 356 15.91 12.64 -7.53
C PRO A 356 17.42 12.39 -7.41
N ASP A 357 18.21 12.65 -8.45
CA ASP A 357 19.66 12.47 -8.47
C ASP A 357 20.43 13.70 -7.95
N THR A 358 19.71 14.75 -7.52
CA THR A 358 20.29 15.94 -6.86
C THR A 358 21.20 15.54 -5.70
N TYR A 359 22.42 16.08 -5.65
CA TYR A 359 23.31 15.92 -4.50
C TYR A 359 22.62 16.37 -3.19
N ILE A 360 22.47 15.42 -2.25
CA ILE A 360 21.60 15.57 -1.07
C ILE A 360 21.96 16.75 -0.17
N GLY A 361 23.21 17.25 -0.17
CA GLY A 361 23.61 18.43 0.59
C GLY A 361 22.88 19.71 0.16
N TYR A 362 22.50 19.82 -1.11
CA TYR A 362 21.68 20.94 -1.61
C TYR A 362 20.23 20.84 -1.10
N VAL A 363 19.69 19.62 -1.02
CA VAL A 363 18.37 19.35 -0.43
C VAL A 363 18.37 19.65 1.07
N PHE A 364 19.42 19.24 1.80
CA PHE A 364 19.58 19.55 3.23
C PHE A 364 19.69 21.06 3.50
N LEU A 365 20.46 21.80 2.70
CA LEU A 365 20.62 23.25 2.86
C LEU A 365 19.28 24.00 2.72
N TYR A 366 18.47 23.58 1.75
CA TYR A 366 17.11 24.11 1.56
C TYR A 366 16.17 23.69 2.70
N PHE A 367 16.25 22.42 3.11
CA PHE A 367 15.49 21.88 4.24
C PHE A 367 15.77 22.60 5.56
N TYR A 368 17.00 23.06 5.82
CA TYR A 368 17.32 23.91 6.98
C TYR A 368 16.52 25.22 7.00
N GLY A 369 16.08 25.73 5.84
CA GLY A 369 15.15 26.86 5.75
C GLY A 369 13.73 26.49 6.17
N LEU A 370 13.20 25.38 5.64
CA LEU A 370 11.86 24.85 5.99
C LEU A 370 11.77 24.47 7.48
N GLU A 371 12.79 23.77 7.98
CA GLU A 371 13.01 23.39 9.37
C GLU A 371 12.97 24.60 10.30
N ARG A 372 13.72 25.66 9.98
CA ARG A 372 13.68 26.90 10.74
C ARG A 372 12.30 27.56 10.70
N ARG A 373 11.69 27.67 9.51
CA ARG A 373 10.40 28.34 9.31
C ARG A 373 9.29 27.70 10.15
N LEU A 374 9.15 26.38 10.12
CA LEU A 374 8.15 25.66 10.93
C LEU A 374 8.42 25.81 12.45
N MET A 375 9.68 25.74 12.87
CA MET A 375 10.02 25.56 14.27
C MET A 375 10.26 26.85 15.06
N LEU A 376 10.89 27.87 14.46
CA LEU A 376 11.30 29.10 15.16
C LEU A 376 10.52 30.36 14.82
N ASP A 377 9.85 30.42 13.66
CA ASP A 377 9.14 31.64 13.26
C ASP A 377 7.71 31.65 13.86
N ASP A 378 7.45 32.61 14.74
CA ASP A 378 6.12 32.87 15.29
C ASP A 378 5.27 33.67 14.27
N ASP A 379 4.05 33.19 14.00
CA ASP A 379 3.18 33.54 12.87
C ASP A 379 3.75 33.24 11.47
N HIS A 380 3.21 32.19 10.85
CA HIS A 380 3.46 31.86 9.46
C HIS A 380 2.25 31.19 8.80
N ALA A 381 1.40 32.02 8.18
CA ALA A 381 0.23 31.58 7.40
C ALA A 381 0.55 30.66 6.19
N ASP A 382 1.83 30.46 5.89
CA ASP A 382 2.35 29.50 4.92
C ASP A 382 2.77 28.15 5.54
N PHE A 383 2.38 27.86 6.79
CA PHE A 383 2.61 26.60 7.51
C PHE A 383 2.33 25.36 6.65
N ASP A 384 1.12 25.28 6.10
CA ASP A 384 0.66 24.18 5.23
C ASP A 384 1.61 23.97 4.07
N VAL A 385 1.90 25.03 3.33
CA VAL A 385 2.71 24.97 2.09
C VAL A 385 4.15 24.57 2.39
N VAL A 386 4.69 24.97 3.55
CA VAL A 386 6.04 24.58 3.99
C VAL A 386 6.07 23.13 4.48
N ALA A 387 5.04 22.64 5.17
CA ALA A 387 4.92 21.24 5.57
C ALA A 387 4.70 20.31 4.35
N ASP A 388 3.84 20.71 3.42
CA ASP A 388 3.61 20.02 2.13
C ASP A 388 4.88 19.94 1.29
N GLU A 389 5.70 20.99 1.27
CA GLU A 389 7.01 20.96 0.62
C GLU A 389 7.96 19.96 1.30
N VAL A 390 7.97 19.87 2.64
CA VAL A 390 8.75 18.83 3.34
C VAL A 390 8.22 17.42 3.03
N HIS A 391 6.90 17.22 2.95
CA HIS A 391 6.31 15.95 2.48
C HIS A 391 6.70 15.63 1.03
N ARG A 392 6.67 16.61 0.13
CA ARG A 392 7.07 16.45 -1.29
C ARG A 392 8.55 16.06 -1.40
N LEU A 393 9.43 16.76 -0.67
CA LEU A 393 10.85 16.40 -0.61
C LEU A 393 11.06 15.00 -0.01
N LEU A 394 10.32 14.62 1.04
CA LEU A 394 10.38 13.29 1.64
C LEU A 394 9.96 12.18 0.66
N ASN A 395 8.97 12.44 -0.19
CA ASN A 395 8.53 11.49 -1.22
C ASN A 395 9.58 11.29 -2.35
N ILE A 396 10.38 12.32 -2.64
CA ILE A 396 11.40 12.29 -3.72
C ILE A 396 12.75 11.80 -3.18
N PHE A 397 13.26 12.44 -2.14
CA PHE A 397 14.59 12.21 -1.56
C PHE A 397 14.58 11.21 -0.38
N GLY A 398 13.42 10.65 -0.05
CA GLY A 398 13.27 9.66 1.04
C GLY A 398 14.04 8.37 0.84
N SER A 399 14.62 8.11 -0.33
CA SER A 399 15.64 7.05 -0.51
C SER A 399 16.83 7.24 0.43
N ASN A 400 17.22 8.48 0.72
CA ASN A 400 18.29 8.80 1.66
C ASN A 400 17.83 8.63 3.12
N HIS A 401 18.41 7.66 3.85
CA HIS A 401 18.05 7.36 5.24
C HIS A 401 18.18 8.54 6.22
N SER A 402 19.18 9.40 6.04
CA SER A 402 19.37 10.57 6.90
C SER A 402 18.30 11.62 6.65
N PHE A 403 18.11 12.01 5.40
CA PHE A 403 17.11 13.03 5.02
C PHE A 403 15.70 12.59 5.43
N ARG A 404 15.35 11.34 5.13
CA ARG A 404 14.15 10.65 5.58
C ARG A 404 13.92 10.80 7.09
N ARG A 405 14.94 10.55 7.92
CA ARG A 405 14.79 10.65 9.39
C ARG A 405 14.46 12.08 9.81
N TYR A 406 15.25 13.05 9.36
CA TYR A 406 15.08 14.45 9.78
C TYR A 406 13.77 15.06 9.27
N ALA A 407 13.36 14.77 8.04
CA ALA A 407 12.09 15.22 7.49
C ALA A 407 10.89 14.60 8.22
N SER A 408 10.91 13.29 8.52
CA SER A 408 9.83 12.65 9.30
C SER A 408 9.74 13.15 10.75
N ASP A 409 10.86 13.51 11.40
CA ASP A 409 10.85 14.06 12.75
C ASP A 409 10.43 15.55 12.77
N LEU A 410 10.85 16.35 11.78
CA LEU A 410 10.36 17.72 11.60
C LEU A 410 8.84 17.74 11.40
N LEU A 411 8.31 16.93 10.47
CA LEU A 411 6.87 16.82 10.24
C LEU A 411 6.13 16.38 11.51
N SER A 412 6.64 15.36 12.19
CA SER A 412 6.08 14.87 13.46
C SER A 412 5.91 15.98 14.51
N VAL A 413 6.87 16.91 14.61
CA VAL A 413 6.82 18.00 15.59
C VAL A 413 6.03 19.22 15.08
N ALA A 414 6.07 19.49 13.77
CA ALA A 414 5.27 20.51 13.12
C ALA A 414 3.77 20.21 13.30
N GLU A 415 3.32 18.97 13.04
CA GLU A 415 1.95 18.50 13.30
C GLU A 415 1.49 18.87 14.72
N ILE A 416 2.31 18.54 15.74
CA ILE A 416 2.01 18.85 17.14
C ILE A 416 1.92 20.37 17.38
N LYS A 417 2.90 21.15 16.88
CA LYS A 417 2.93 22.62 17.03
C LYS A 417 1.72 23.29 16.37
N SER A 418 1.18 22.69 15.30
CA SER A 418 0.02 23.18 14.57
C SER A 418 -1.34 22.92 15.23
N GLY A 419 -1.40 22.04 16.25
CA GLY A 419 -2.64 21.67 16.94
C GLY A 419 -3.64 20.85 16.09
N ARG A 420 -3.24 20.37 14.91
CA ARG A 420 -4.09 19.58 13.99
C ARG A 420 -4.34 18.17 14.51
N ASN A 421 -5.43 17.56 14.04
CA ASN A 421 -5.66 16.14 14.29
C ASN A 421 -4.74 15.29 13.41
N PHE A 422 -4.17 14.23 14.01
CA PHE A 422 -3.30 13.29 13.31
C PHE A 422 -3.99 12.60 12.12
N ALA A 423 -5.33 12.53 12.15
CA ALA A 423 -6.17 11.95 11.10
C ALA A 423 -5.98 12.60 9.72
N ASP A 424 -5.69 13.90 9.66
CA ASP A 424 -5.74 14.69 8.41
C ASP A 424 -4.47 14.56 7.54
N VAL A 425 -3.40 13.90 8.04
CA VAL A 425 -2.08 13.82 7.36
C VAL A 425 -2.00 12.63 6.38
N PRO A 426 -1.72 12.84 5.07
CA PRO A 426 -1.65 11.76 4.09
C PRO A 426 -0.38 10.90 4.16
N SER A 427 -0.58 9.58 4.13
CA SER A 427 0.24 8.56 3.44
C SER A 427 1.76 8.40 3.69
N GLY A 428 2.43 9.30 4.40
CA GLY A 428 3.90 9.27 4.59
C GLY A 428 4.42 8.26 5.61
N LEU A 429 3.55 7.44 6.23
CA LEU A 429 3.93 6.62 7.37
C LEU A 429 4.76 5.40 6.96
N GLN A 430 6.02 5.35 7.42
CA GLN A 430 6.90 4.22 7.14
C GLN A 430 6.47 2.97 7.92
N THR A 431 6.11 1.92 7.19
CA THR A 431 5.99 0.57 7.77
C THR A 431 7.36 0.06 8.22
N ASN A 432 7.45 -0.51 9.42
CA ASN A 432 8.68 -1.08 10.00
C ASN A 432 9.81 -0.02 10.18
N GLY A 433 9.59 1.04 10.95
CA GLY A 433 10.63 2.03 11.26
C GLY A 433 11.74 1.48 12.19
N TYR A 434 12.87 2.17 12.31
CA TYR A 434 13.90 1.85 13.32
C TYR A 434 13.48 2.23 14.75
N GLU A 435 12.60 3.23 14.88
CA GLU A 435 11.93 3.62 16.11
C GLU A 435 10.50 4.07 15.80
N VAL A 436 9.62 4.08 16.81
CA VAL A 436 8.27 4.65 16.66
C VAL A 436 8.38 6.17 16.43
N PRO A 437 7.69 6.75 15.44
CA PRO A 437 7.69 8.20 15.18
C PRO A 437 7.33 9.04 16.41
N THR A 438 7.99 10.20 16.53
CA THR A 438 7.87 11.12 17.67
C THR A 438 6.42 11.60 17.87
N ALA A 439 5.68 11.88 16.79
CA ALA A 439 4.26 12.23 16.85
C ALA A 439 3.37 11.13 17.43
N ILE A 440 3.65 9.86 17.10
CA ILE A 440 2.89 8.72 17.61
C ILE A 440 3.19 8.51 19.11
N LYS A 441 4.46 8.53 19.52
CA LYS A 441 4.86 8.48 20.93
C LYS A 441 4.12 9.54 21.75
N ILE A 442 4.12 10.79 21.26
CA ILE A 442 3.48 11.93 21.92
C ILE A 442 1.95 11.78 21.94
N SER A 443 1.32 11.42 20.82
CA SER A 443 -0.14 11.26 20.74
C SER A 443 -0.67 10.19 21.69
N LEU A 444 -0.02 9.01 21.72
CA LEU A 444 -0.35 7.94 22.68
C LEU A 444 -0.15 8.43 24.12
N GLY A 445 0.97 9.09 24.40
CA GLY A 445 1.28 9.65 25.72
C GLY A 445 0.27 10.69 26.20
N LEU A 446 -0.22 11.56 25.31
CA LEU A 446 -1.26 12.55 25.61
C LEU A 446 -2.57 11.88 25.98
N ARG A 447 -3.04 10.90 25.21
CA ARG A 447 -4.25 10.14 25.54
C ARG A 447 -4.14 9.47 26.92
N VAL A 448 -2.97 8.89 27.26
CA VAL A 448 -2.70 8.31 28.60
C VAL A 448 -2.65 9.37 29.70
N ARG A 449 -2.08 10.56 29.44
CA ARG A 449 -2.05 11.69 30.40
C ARG A 449 -3.46 12.16 30.75
N ASP A 450 -4.31 12.27 29.72
CA ASP A 450 -5.62 12.93 29.80
C ASP A 450 -6.78 11.94 30.03
N GLY A 451 -6.50 10.63 30.12
CA GLY A 451 -7.50 9.58 30.36
C GLY A 451 -8.38 9.25 29.16
N LEU A 452 -7.99 9.67 27.96
CA LEU A 452 -8.74 9.54 26.72
C LEU A 452 -8.49 8.17 26.04
N PRO A 453 -9.45 7.64 25.28
CA PRO A 453 -9.24 6.43 24.48
C PRO A 453 -8.30 6.71 23.30
N PHE A 454 -7.55 5.69 22.87
CA PHE A 454 -6.80 5.75 21.61
C PHE A 454 -7.75 5.58 20.43
N GLU A 455 -7.59 6.43 19.42
CA GLU A 455 -8.28 6.30 18.14
C GLU A 455 -7.83 5.03 17.39
N PRO A 456 -8.72 4.36 16.63
CA PRO A 456 -8.32 3.19 15.86
C PRO A 456 -7.24 3.48 14.80
N ASP A 457 -7.27 4.67 14.19
CA ASP A 457 -6.21 5.12 13.28
C ASP A 457 -4.86 5.32 14.00
N LEU A 458 -4.86 5.91 15.21
CA LEU A 458 -3.65 6.04 16.03
C LEU A 458 -3.08 4.66 16.41
N LEU A 459 -3.94 3.70 16.76
CA LEU A 459 -3.56 2.31 17.01
C LEU A 459 -2.99 1.61 15.76
N LEU A 460 -3.62 1.79 14.59
CA LEU A 460 -3.14 1.23 13.32
C LEU A 460 -1.76 1.79 12.96
N ARG A 461 -1.61 3.12 13.00
CA ARG A 461 -0.35 3.82 12.72
C ARG A 461 0.74 3.43 13.71
N PHE A 462 0.42 3.28 14.99
CA PHE A 462 1.33 2.73 15.99
C PHE A 462 1.77 1.31 15.63
N ALA A 463 0.83 0.41 15.34
CA ALA A 463 1.15 -0.97 14.96
C ALA A 463 2.07 -1.04 13.73
N ILE A 464 1.72 -0.37 12.62
CA ILE A 464 2.47 -0.51 11.36
C ILE A 464 3.84 0.18 11.38
N SER A 465 4.03 1.25 12.17
CA SER A 465 5.32 1.94 12.30
C SER A 465 6.27 1.29 13.31
N HIS A 466 5.75 0.47 14.24
CA HIS A 466 6.55 -0.13 15.31
C HIS A 466 7.69 -1.02 14.78
N PRO A 467 8.94 -0.90 15.30
CA PRO A 467 10.08 -1.68 14.82
C PRO A 467 9.91 -3.21 14.91
N GLU A 468 9.21 -3.68 15.94
CA GLU A 468 8.93 -5.11 16.13
C GLU A 468 7.77 -5.64 15.25
N THR A 469 7.04 -4.78 14.55
CA THR A 469 5.96 -5.19 13.65
C THR A 469 6.49 -5.44 12.25
N ARG A 470 6.28 -6.66 11.76
CA ARG A 470 6.55 -7.02 10.36
C ARG A 470 5.27 -6.92 9.54
N VAL A 471 4.97 -5.72 9.02
CA VAL A 471 3.78 -5.50 8.18
C VAL A 471 3.83 -6.39 6.93
N ARG A 472 2.81 -7.22 6.71
CA ARG A 472 2.69 -8.16 5.57
C ARG A 472 2.29 -7.43 4.28
N THR A 473 2.54 -8.06 3.13
CA THR A 473 2.20 -7.52 1.79
C THR A 473 0.75 -7.06 1.61
N PRO A 474 -0.30 -7.73 2.16
CA PRO A 474 -1.68 -7.23 2.04
C PRO A 474 -1.85 -5.86 2.67
N ALA A 475 -1.44 -5.68 3.93
CA ALA A 475 -1.50 -4.40 4.63
C ALA A 475 -0.63 -3.30 3.98
N LYS A 476 0.42 -3.65 3.23
CA LYS A 476 1.22 -2.66 2.45
C LYS A 476 0.58 -2.27 1.12
N ARG A 477 -0.02 -3.22 0.40
CA ARG A 477 -0.64 -2.99 -0.91
C ARG A 477 -2.04 -2.38 -0.79
N ALA A 478 -2.79 -2.78 0.24
CA ALA A 478 -4.19 -2.45 0.46
C ALA A 478 -4.38 -1.68 1.78
N PHE A 479 -3.57 -0.64 2.00
CA PHE A 479 -3.56 0.10 3.27
C PHE A 479 -4.81 0.96 3.48
N GLN A 480 -5.40 1.50 2.41
CA GLN A 480 -6.63 2.30 2.50
C GLN A 480 -7.83 1.41 2.86
N GLU A 481 -7.86 0.20 2.30
CA GLU A 481 -8.86 -0.84 2.51
C GLU A 481 -8.72 -1.52 3.88
N LEU A 482 -7.55 -1.45 4.51
CA LEU A 482 -7.26 -1.95 5.86
C LEU A 482 -7.87 -1.06 6.95
N ALA A 483 -7.91 0.26 6.75
CA ALA A 483 -8.23 1.22 7.80
C ALA A 483 -9.67 1.06 8.36
N LEU A 484 -10.66 0.85 7.48
CA LEU A 484 -12.06 0.73 7.89
C LEU A 484 -12.37 -0.61 8.62
N PRO A 485 -11.96 -1.80 8.14
CA PRO A 485 -12.06 -3.04 8.90
C PRO A 485 -11.30 -3.00 10.23
N TYR A 486 -10.13 -2.36 10.27
CA TYR A 486 -9.36 -2.18 11.51
C TYR A 486 -10.15 -1.34 12.53
N ALA A 487 -10.71 -0.21 12.09
CA ALA A 487 -11.54 0.64 12.94
C ALA A 487 -12.81 -0.09 13.44
N GLN A 488 -13.47 -0.86 12.57
CA GLN A 488 -14.62 -1.68 12.94
C GLN A 488 -14.25 -2.73 14.00
N GLU A 489 -13.12 -3.45 13.85
CA GLU A 489 -12.70 -4.47 14.82
C GLU A 489 -12.24 -3.87 16.16
N ILE A 490 -11.52 -2.74 16.16
CA ILE A 490 -11.18 -2.01 17.41
C ILE A 490 -12.46 -1.59 18.13
N ASN A 491 -13.42 -0.97 17.45
CA ASN A 491 -14.68 -0.54 18.05
C ASN A 491 -15.53 -1.74 18.52
N ARG A 492 -15.45 -2.89 17.86
CA ARG A 492 -16.11 -4.14 18.26
C ARG A 492 -15.47 -4.77 19.52
N LEU A 493 -14.16 -4.62 19.70
CA LEU A 493 -13.43 -5.09 20.88
C LEU A 493 -13.55 -4.12 22.07
N PHE A 494 -13.61 -2.81 21.78
CA PHE A 494 -13.68 -1.75 22.78
C PHE A 494 -14.81 -0.76 22.46
N PRO A 495 -16.10 -1.11 22.69
CA PRO A 495 -17.24 -0.25 22.34
C PRO A 495 -17.25 1.13 23.04
N ASN A 496 -16.55 1.25 24.17
CA ASN A 496 -16.38 2.50 24.92
C ASN A 496 -15.00 3.17 24.68
N GLY A 497 -14.27 2.73 23.65
CA GLY A 497 -12.90 3.17 23.34
C GLY A 497 -11.82 2.41 24.13
N TYR A 498 -10.61 2.32 23.55
CA TYR A 498 -9.45 1.67 24.18
C TYR A 498 -8.68 2.65 25.06
N VAL A 499 -8.93 2.65 26.37
CA VAL A 499 -8.25 3.55 27.34
C VAL A 499 -7.10 2.82 28.04
N LEU A 500 -5.86 3.19 27.70
CA LEU A 500 -4.66 2.63 28.34
C LEU A 500 -4.37 3.32 29.69
N LYS A 501 -4.47 2.57 30.80
CA LYS A 501 -4.25 3.13 32.15
C LYS A 501 -2.80 3.65 32.33
N PRO A 502 -2.59 4.79 33.03
CA PRO A 502 -1.26 5.26 33.41
C PRO A 502 -0.44 4.20 34.16
N GLY A 503 0.87 4.15 33.87
CA GLY A 503 1.78 3.17 34.45
C GLY A 503 3.22 3.69 34.54
N ARG A 504 4.09 2.94 35.23
CA ARG A 504 5.52 3.30 35.39
C ARG A 504 6.20 3.33 34.02
N THR A 505 6.46 4.55 33.53
CA THR A 505 6.95 4.86 32.19
C THR A 505 7.94 6.02 32.28
N LYS A 506 8.84 6.14 31.30
CA LYS A 506 9.70 7.32 31.15
C LYS A 506 8.82 8.50 30.74
N SER A 507 9.22 9.73 31.03
CA SER A 507 8.57 10.91 30.43
C SER A 507 9.24 11.25 29.10
N LEU A 508 8.45 11.54 28.06
CA LEU A 508 8.97 12.02 26.79
C LEU A 508 9.70 13.36 26.98
N LYS A 509 10.84 13.51 26.29
CA LYS A 509 11.57 14.78 26.25
C LYS A 509 10.85 15.72 25.27
N LYS A 510 10.28 16.81 25.78
CA LYS A 510 9.65 17.86 24.99
C LYS A 510 10.69 18.76 24.30
N ARG A 511 11.61 18.21 23.50
CA ARG A 511 12.65 18.99 22.81
C ARG A 511 12.91 18.45 21.40
N TYR A 512 12.82 19.35 20.43
CA TYR A 512 13.27 19.14 19.06
C TYR A 512 14.72 19.57 18.89
N GLN A 513 15.46 18.87 18.03
CA GLN A 513 16.85 19.16 17.67
C GLN A 513 16.94 19.30 16.15
N ALA A 514 17.29 20.50 15.69
CA ALA A 514 17.37 20.81 14.27
C ALA A 514 18.48 20.01 13.57
N CYS A 515 18.20 19.51 12.36
CA CYS A 515 19.15 18.85 11.47
C CYS A 515 20.28 19.79 11.03
N SER A 516 19.98 21.08 10.90
CA SER A 516 20.95 22.16 10.70
C SER A 516 22.01 22.25 11.79
N GLY A 517 21.72 21.70 12.99
CA GLY A 517 22.58 21.78 14.17
C GLY A 517 22.63 23.17 14.82
N THR A 518 21.94 24.17 14.26
CA THR A 518 22.02 25.58 14.70
C THR A 518 21.01 25.96 15.77
N PHE A 519 20.01 25.11 16.04
CA PHE A 519 19.08 25.31 17.15
C PHE A 519 18.57 24.00 17.78
N SER A 520 18.05 24.15 18.99
CA SER A 520 17.05 23.24 19.57
C SER A 520 15.95 24.10 20.18
N CYS A 521 14.73 23.58 20.25
CA CYS A 521 13.60 24.27 20.87
C CYS A 521 12.77 23.27 21.68
N ASP A 522 12.25 23.72 22.81
CA ASP A 522 11.30 22.91 23.56
C ASP A 522 9.95 22.91 22.85
N ILE A 523 9.30 21.75 22.80
CA ILE A 523 8.02 21.55 22.11
C ILE A 523 6.93 21.86 23.14
N ASP A 524 6.08 22.87 22.89
CA ASP A 524 4.87 23.01 23.70
C ASP A 524 3.84 21.96 23.28
N ILE A 525 3.34 21.24 24.28
CA ILE A 525 2.37 20.15 24.15
C ILE A 525 1.40 20.21 25.35
N GLY A 526 1.11 21.43 25.80
CA GLY A 526 0.41 21.72 27.04
C GLY A 526 1.21 21.32 28.29
N GLY A 527 0.60 21.54 29.45
CA GLY A 527 1.24 21.31 30.75
C GLY A 527 1.62 19.86 31.06
N GLY A 528 2.42 19.69 32.11
CA GLY A 528 2.71 18.40 32.72
C GLY A 528 3.69 17.49 31.97
N LYS A 529 3.92 16.32 32.57
CA LYS A 529 4.74 15.22 32.01
C LYS A 529 3.87 14.37 31.08
N ILE A 530 4.42 14.02 29.91
CA ILE A 530 3.79 13.08 28.98
C ILE A 530 4.49 11.72 29.15
N PRO A 531 3.76 10.63 29.46
CA PRO A 531 4.34 9.29 29.56
C PRO A 531 4.71 8.76 28.17
N ASP A 532 5.89 8.16 28.07
CA ASP A 532 6.29 7.38 26.90
C ASP A 532 5.72 5.96 27.03
N VAL A 533 4.87 5.56 26.09
CA VAL A 533 4.17 4.28 26.10
C VAL A 533 4.46 3.40 24.88
N SER A 534 5.40 3.78 23.99
CA SER A 534 5.77 2.92 22.84
C SER A 534 6.22 1.54 23.27
N ASP A 535 7.00 1.48 24.35
CA ASP A 535 7.66 0.27 24.85
C ASP A 535 6.70 -0.65 25.64
N ARG A 536 5.39 -0.32 25.72
CA ARG A 536 4.39 -1.16 26.40
C ARG A 536 3.85 -2.23 25.46
N ALA A 537 4.08 -3.50 25.81
CA ALA A 537 3.53 -4.65 25.09
C ALA A 537 1.99 -4.63 24.99
N GLU A 538 1.27 -4.21 26.03
CA GLU A 538 -0.20 -4.22 26.09
C GLU A 538 -0.92 -3.53 24.89
N PRO A 539 -0.70 -2.22 24.61
CA PRO A 539 -1.28 -1.57 23.43
C PRO A 539 -0.72 -2.13 22.12
N LEU A 540 0.55 -2.53 22.09
CA LEU A 540 1.20 -3.04 20.88
C LEU A 540 0.63 -4.40 20.45
N THR A 541 0.42 -5.33 21.39
CA THR A 541 -0.21 -6.63 21.16
C THR A 541 -1.64 -6.43 20.67
N THR A 542 -2.45 -5.62 21.38
CA THR A 542 -3.83 -5.32 20.96
C THR A 542 -3.87 -4.73 19.54
N ALA A 543 -2.98 -3.78 19.23
CA ALA A 543 -2.93 -3.15 17.92
C ALA A 543 -2.44 -4.10 16.81
N ARG A 544 -1.57 -5.06 17.14
CA ARG A 544 -1.02 -6.06 16.20
C ARG A 544 -1.97 -7.23 15.95
N ASP A 545 -2.70 -7.69 16.95
CA ASP A 545 -3.65 -8.81 16.81
C ASP A 545 -4.79 -8.42 15.86
N VAL A 546 -5.28 -7.18 15.96
CA VAL A 546 -6.25 -6.61 15.01
C VAL A 546 -5.64 -6.35 13.65
N LEU A 547 -4.38 -5.88 13.58
CA LEU A 547 -3.66 -5.69 12.32
C LEU A 547 -3.57 -7.01 11.54
N GLU A 548 -3.15 -8.10 12.19
CA GLU A 548 -3.00 -9.41 11.53
C GLU A 548 -4.36 -9.95 11.08
N LYS A 549 -5.40 -9.89 11.93
CA LYS A 549 -6.77 -10.31 11.57
C LYS A 549 -7.30 -9.58 10.33
N CYS A 550 -7.17 -8.25 10.29
CA CYS A 550 -7.63 -7.45 9.15
C CYS A 550 -6.71 -7.62 7.93
N THR A 551 -5.43 -7.97 8.11
CA THR A 551 -4.50 -8.31 7.03
C THR A 551 -4.84 -9.64 6.37
N GLU A 552 -5.23 -10.65 7.14
CA GLU A 552 -5.68 -11.96 6.63
C GLU A 552 -6.96 -11.81 5.79
N ALA A 553 -7.90 -10.97 6.23
CA ALA A 553 -9.11 -10.63 5.47
C ALA A 553 -8.83 -9.89 4.13
N LEU A 554 -7.58 -9.47 3.88
CA LEU A 554 -7.14 -8.82 2.64
C LEU A 554 -6.16 -9.69 1.82
N ASP A 555 -5.84 -10.92 2.22
CA ASP A 555 -4.89 -11.79 1.50
C ASP A 555 -5.33 -12.02 0.04
N ASP A 556 -6.59 -12.39 -0.20
CA ASP A 556 -7.09 -12.69 -1.55
C ASP A 556 -7.34 -11.44 -2.41
N TYR A 557 -7.71 -10.32 -1.81
CA TYR A 557 -7.71 -9.01 -2.49
C TYR A 557 -6.30 -8.64 -2.95
N SER A 558 -5.31 -8.72 -2.05
CA SER A 558 -3.91 -8.41 -2.36
C SER A 558 -3.32 -9.36 -3.41
N ARG A 559 -3.71 -10.64 -3.41
CA ARG A 559 -3.36 -11.62 -4.45
C ARG A 559 -4.01 -11.32 -5.79
N ALA A 560 -5.26 -10.85 -5.82
CA ALA A 560 -5.95 -10.47 -7.05
C ALA A 560 -5.34 -9.20 -7.65
N LEU A 561 -5.26 -8.13 -6.85
CA LEU A 561 -4.69 -6.84 -7.23
C LEU A 561 -3.23 -6.97 -7.70
N GLY A 562 -2.45 -7.82 -7.04
CA GLY A 562 -1.06 -8.14 -7.41
C GLY A 562 -0.86 -8.94 -8.70
N ARG A 563 -1.93 -9.30 -9.43
CA ARG A 563 -1.88 -9.85 -10.80
C ARG A 563 -2.20 -8.81 -11.88
N ILE A 564 -2.70 -7.64 -11.50
CA ILE A 564 -3.07 -6.55 -12.40
C ILE A 564 -1.82 -5.70 -12.65
N ALA A 565 -1.50 -5.42 -13.91
CA ALA A 565 -0.19 -4.88 -14.31
C ALA A 565 0.14 -3.50 -13.72
N ASP A 566 -0.87 -2.63 -13.57
CA ASP A 566 -0.77 -1.31 -12.94
C ASP A 566 -1.19 -1.32 -11.45
N GLN A 567 -1.62 -2.47 -10.92
CA GLN A 567 -2.23 -2.64 -9.60
C GLN A 567 -3.43 -1.71 -9.33
N LYS A 568 -4.18 -1.27 -10.35
CA LYS A 568 -5.50 -0.64 -10.15
C LYS A 568 -6.57 -1.70 -9.80
N PRO A 569 -7.51 -1.41 -8.90
CA PRO A 569 -8.60 -2.32 -8.57
C PRO A 569 -9.63 -2.43 -9.70
N ASN A 570 -10.10 -3.66 -9.97
CA ASN A 570 -11.26 -3.96 -10.81
C ASN A 570 -12.31 -4.75 -10.00
N LEU A 571 -13.48 -5.06 -10.56
CA LEU A 571 -14.53 -5.78 -9.83
C LEU A 571 -14.10 -7.20 -9.41
N LEU A 572 -13.31 -7.91 -10.23
CA LEU A 572 -12.70 -9.19 -9.84
C LEU A 572 -11.83 -9.08 -8.59
N ALA A 573 -11.04 -8.01 -8.44
CA ALA A 573 -10.27 -7.73 -7.24
C ALA A 573 -11.20 -7.36 -6.08
N ALA A 574 -12.04 -6.33 -6.24
CA ALA A 574 -12.93 -5.83 -5.19
C ALA A 574 -13.88 -6.92 -4.63
N SER A 575 -14.32 -7.87 -5.46
CA SER A 575 -15.04 -9.09 -5.07
C SER A 575 -14.40 -9.87 -3.92
N LYS A 576 -13.07 -9.80 -3.76
CA LYS A 576 -12.32 -10.51 -2.70
C LYS A 576 -12.20 -9.72 -1.40
N LEU A 577 -12.82 -8.54 -1.31
CA LEU A 577 -12.93 -7.77 -0.07
C LEU A 577 -14.11 -8.25 0.80
N PRO A 578 -14.06 -8.03 2.13
CA PRO A 578 -15.20 -8.20 3.03
C PRO A 578 -16.43 -7.36 2.61
N ASP A 579 -17.63 -7.89 2.84
CA ASP A 579 -18.89 -7.30 2.39
C ASP A 579 -19.06 -5.83 2.82
N ALA A 580 -18.63 -5.52 4.05
CA ALA A 580 -18.67 -4.20 4.66
C ALA A 580 -17.91 -3.10 3.91
N ILE A 581 -16.97 -3.45 3.02
CA ILE A 581 -16.19 -2.48 2.21
C ILE A 581 -16.23 -2.77 0.70
N ARG A 582 -16.66 -3.97 0.27
CA ARG A 582 -16.69 -4.42 -1.12
C ARG A 582 -17.38 -3.42 -2.07
N ARG A 583 -18.63 -3.02 -1.75
CA ARG A 583 -19.40 -2.09 -2.62
C ARG A 583 -18.84 -0.67 -2.58
N GLN A 584 -18.30 -0.22 -1.45
CA GLN A 584 -17.66 1.10 -1.34
C GLN A 584 -16.41 1.19 -2.23
N MET A 585 -15.55 0.17 -2.23
CA MET A 585 -14.41 0.09 -3.15
C MET A 585 -14.87 0.09 -4.61
N ALA A 586 -15.85 -0.74 -4.96
CA ALA A 586 -16.34 -0.84 -6.34
C ALA A 586 -16.87 0.48 -6.93
N LEU A 587 -17.42 1.37 -6.10
CA LEU A 587 -17.87 2.72 -6.50
C LEU A 587 -16.73 3.72 -6.74
N THR A 588 -15.49 3.41 -6.32
CA THR A 588 -14.30 4.24 -6.57
C THR A 588 -13.49 3.82 -7.81
N ILE A 589 -13.88 2.72 -8.46
CA ILE A 589 -13.18 2.19 -9.64
C ILE A 589 -13.41 3.09 -10.86
N GLU A 590 -12.31 3.42 -11.55
CA GLU A 590 -12.29 4.21 -12.78
C GLU A 590 -13.18 3.56 -13.86
N GLY A 591 -13.98 4.37 -14.56
CA GLY A 591 -14.99 3.89 -15.52
C GLY A 591 -16.30 3.37 -14.89
N ARG A 592 -16.41 3.33 -13.55
CA ARG A 592 -17.63 2.94 -12.79
C ARG A 592 -18.29 1.65 -13.29
N PRO A 593 -17.56 0.51 -13.33
CA PRO A 593 -18.09 -0.74 -13.89
C PRO A 593 -19.27 -1.32 -13.11
N LEU A 594 -19.44 -0.98 -11.83
CA LEU A 594 -20.61 -1.39 -11.04
C LEU A 594 -21.90 -0.75 -11.60
N ASP A 595 -21.87 0.55 -11.85
CA ASP A 595 -22.99 1.31 -12.45
C ASP A 595 -23.37 0.77 -13.84
N LEU A 596 -22.39 0.30 -14.63
CA LEU A 596 -22.64 -0.34 -15.93
C LEU A 596 -23.42 -1.65 -15.78
N ILE A 597 -23.14 -2.43 -14.74
CA ILE A 597 -23.87 -3.67 -14.42
C ILE A 597 -25.27 -3.33 -13.88
N GLU A 598 -25.39 -2.36 -12.97
CA GLU A 598 -26.68 -1.87 -12.47
C GLU A 598 -27.56 -1.34 -13.63
N ALA A 599 -26.97 -0.67 -14.63
CA ALA A 599 -27.68 -0.22 -15.83
C ALA A 599 -28.15 -1.37 -16.74
N LEU A 600 -27.37 -2.44 -16.91
CA LEU A 600 -27.80 -3.64 -17.65
C LEU A 600 -29.01 -4.29 -16.97
N VAL A 601 -28.99 -4.41 -15.64
CA VAL A 601 -30.09 -4.96 -14.85
C VAL A 601 -31.35 -4.09 -14.93
N LEU A 602 -31.21 -2.76 -14.78
CA LEU A 602 -32.35 -1.82 -14.80
C LEU A 602 -33.05 -1.79 -16.17
N LYS A 603 -32.31 -1.87 -17.26
CA LYS A 603 -32.88 -1.92 -18.61
C LYS A 603 -33.31 -3.32 -19.05
N GLN A 604 -32.75 -4.37 -18.43
CA GLN A 604 -32.86 -5.76 -18.85
C GLN A 604 -32.43 -5.96 -20.32
N GLU A 605 -31.36 -5.27 -20.71
CA GLU A 605 -30.68 -5.39 -22.01
C GLU A 605 -29.59 -6.47 -21.92
N PRO A 606 -29.49 -7.42 -22.88
CA PRO A 606 -28.39 -8.37 -22.90
C PRO A 606 -27.09 -7.71 -23.37
N THR A 607 -25.99 -8.25 -22.85
CA THR A 607 -24.61 -7.96 -23.27
C THR A 607 -23.96 -9.25 -23.79
N THR A 608 -22.71 -9.22 -24.23
CA THR A 608 -21.98 -10.46 -24.59
C THR A 608 -21.18 -10.99 -23.40
N ILE A 609 -20.92 -12.30 -23.36
CA ILE A 609 -20.02 -12.91 -22.36
C ILE A 609 -18.66 -12.20 -22.33
N LYS A 610 -18.11 -11.84 -23.50
CA LYS A 610 -16.89 -11.03 -23.61
C LYS A 610 -17.03 -9.66 -22.93
N ALA A 611 -18.02 -8.85 -23.32
CA ALA A 611 -18.15 -7.49 -22.83
C ALA A 611 -18.40 -7.44 -21.30
N LEU A 612 -19.20 -8.38 -20.77
CA LEU A 612 -19.40 -8.52 -19.32
C LEU A 612 -18.10 -8.92 -18.61
N ALA A 613 -17.33 -9.84 -19.16
CA ALA A 613 -16.04 -10.24 -18.61
C ALA A 613 -15.02 -9.07 -18.61
N GLU A 614 -15.02 -8.24 -19.66
CA GLU A 614 -14.22 -7.02 -19.75
C GLU A 614 -14.66 -5.96 -18.71
N THR A 615 -15.96 -5.70 -18.54
CA THR A 615 -16.49 -4.80 -17.50
C THR A 615 -16.13 -5.25 -16.09
N VAL A 616 -16.16 -6.56 -15.83
CA VAL A 616 -15.85 -7.12 -14.50
C VAL A 616 -14.34 -7.26 -14.27
N GLY A 617 -13.53 -7.31 -15.33
CA GLY A 617 -12.09 -7.52 -15.27
C GLY A 617 -11.68 -8.98 -15.08
N VAL A 618 -12.48 -9.93 -15.60
CA VAL A 618 -12.17 -11.36 -15.64
C VAL A 618 -11.61 -11.72 -17.01
N ASP A 619 -10.33 -12.10 -17.07
CA ASP A 619 -9.79 -12.74 -18.29
C ASP A 619 -10.47 -14.10 -18.49
N VAL A 620 -11.28 -14.23 -19.53
CA VAL A 620 -11.95 -15.47 -19.97
C VAL A 620 -11.15 -16.24 -21.02
N GLY A 621 -10.05 -15.68 -21.53
CA GLY A 621 -9.25 -16.25 -22.62
C GLY A 621 -9.93 -16.20 -24.00
N SER A 622 -9.29 -16.82 -24.99
CA SER A 622 -9.82 -16.94 -26.35
C SER A 622 -10.93 -18.00 -26.49
N THR A 623 -11.06 -18.90 -25.52
CA THR A 623 -12.11 -19.92 -25.45
C THR A 623 -12.74 -19.96 -24.06
N VAL A 624 -14.05 -19.80 -24.01
CA VAL A 624 -14.81 -19.77 -22.77
C VAL A 624 -14.77 -21.15 -22.09
N SER A 625 -14.35 -21.20 -20.83
CA SER A 625 -14.32 -22.42 -20.03
C SER A 625 -15.32 -22.36 -18.87
N LYS A 626 -15.83 -23.52 -18.41
CA LYS A 626 -16.72 -23.57 -17.24
C LYS A 626 -16.09 -22.95 -15.98
N ALA A 627 -14.78 -23.11 -15.78
CA ALA A 627 -14.07 -22.48 -14.67
C ALA A 627 -14.12 -20.95 -14.74
N LYS A 628 -13.94 -20.36 -15.94
CA LYS A 628 -13.99 -18.91 -16.15
C LYS A 628 -15.40 -18.33 -16.11
N LEU A 629 -16.41 -19.04 -16.61
CA LEU A 629 -17.81 -18.65 -16.39
C LEU A 629 -18.19 -18.71 -14.90
N ARG A 630 -17.67 -19.67 -14.14
CA ARG A 630 -17.89 -19.75 -12.69
C ARG A 630 -17.17 -18.63 -11.94
N GLU A 631 -15.96 -18.25 -12.36
CA GLU A 631 -15.25 -17.08 -11.83
C GLU A 631 -16.04 -15.78 -12.09
N LEU A 632 -16.52 -15.57 -13.33
CA LEU A 632 -17.36 -14.42 -13.69
C LEU A 632 -18.67 -14.38 -12.88
N SER A 633 -19.36 -15.52 -12.80
CA SER A 633 -20.61 -15.65 -12.01
C SER A 633 -20.37 -15.35 -10.53
N ALA A 634 -19.28 -15.85 -9.94
CA ALA A 634 -18.95 -15.61 -8.54
C ALA A 634 -18.60 -14.14 -8.24
N VAL A 635 -18.01 -13.41 -9.21
CA VAL A 635 -17.79 -11.98 -9.05
C VAL A 635 -19.11 -11.22 -9.09
N CYS A 636 -19.96 -11.44 -10.09
CA CYS A 636 -21.27 -10.81 -10.17
C CYS A 636 -22.13 -11.10 -8.92
N ALA A 637 -22.16 -12.36 -8.47
CA ALA A 637 -22.87 -12.78 -7.27
C ALA A 637 -22.40 -12.01 -6.03
N SER A 638 -21.09 -11.78 -5.88
CA SER A 638 -20.55 -11.03 -4.73
C SER A 638 -20.98 -9.55 -4.67
N PHE A 639 -21.61 -9.02 -5.73
CA PHE A 639 -22.23 -7.69 -5.79
C PHE A 639 -23.78 -7.72 -5.84
N GLY A 640 -24.42 -8.90 -5.74
CA GLY A 640 -25.88 -9.05 -5.81
C GLY A 640 -26.44 -9.27 -7.21
N PHE A 641 -25.64 -9.78 -8.16
CA PHE A 641 -26.06 -9.98 -9.55
C PHE A 641 -25.89 -11.43 -10.04
N GLY A 642 -26.97 -12.02 -10.54
CA GLY A 642 -26.96 -13.28 -11.26
C GLY A 642 -26.71 -13.07 -12.76
N ILE A 643 -26.10 -14.05 -13.41
CA ILE A 643 -25.82 -14.01 -14.86
C ILE A 643 -26.32 -15.27 -15.54
N SER A 644 -26.98 -15.15 -16.69
CA SER A 644 -27.63 -16.31 -17.35
C SER A 644 -26.65 -17.33 -17.95
N CYS A 645 -25.35 -17.00 -18.08
CA CYS A 645 -24.32 -17.92 -18.57
C CYS A 645 -23.65 -18.80 -17.48
N ASP A 646 -24.18 -18.78 -16.24
CA ASP A 646 -23.67 -19.55 -15.10
C ASP A 646 -23.56 -21.06 -15.39
N PRO A 647 -22.40 -21.71 -15.17
CA PRO A 647 -22.19 -23.13 -15.48
C PRO A 647 -22.90 -24.11 -14.54
N GLY A 648 -23.47 -23.66 -13.41
CA GLY A 648 -24.37 -24.48 -12.57
C GLY A 648 -25.80 -24.59 -13.12
N PHE A 649 -26.19 -23.65 -13.98
CA PHE A 649 -27.55 -23.53 -14.53
C PHE A 649 -27.60 -23.78 -16.04
N THR A 650 -26.57 -23.39 -16.80
CA THR A 650 -26.47 -23.70 -18.24
C THR A 650 -26.18 -25.17 -18.51
N SER A 651 -26.67 -25.69 -19.65
CA SER A 651 -26.41 -27.06 -20.09
C SER A 651 -25.20 -27.20 -21.03
N LYS A 652 -24.73 -26.08 -21.60
CA LYS A 652 -23.58 -25.99 -22.52
C LYS A 652 -22.70 -24.80 -22.14
N THR A 653 -21.40 -24.92 -22.40
CA THR A 653 -20.49 -23.77 -22.35
C THR A 653 -20.70 -22.91 -23.60
N GLY A 654 -20.93 -21.61 -23.44
CA GLY A 654 -21.18 -20.67 -24.55
C GLY A 654 -19.91 -20.18 -25.25
N THR A 655 -20.07 -19.32 -26.27
CA THR A 655 -18.99 -18.59 -26.94
C THR A 655 -18.79 -17.18 -26.36
N LEU A 656 -17.67 -16.52 -26.70
CA LEU A 656 -17.39 -15.14 -26.29
C LEU A 656 -18.46 -14.14 -26.75
N THR A 657 -19.11 -14.42 -27.87
CA THR A 657 -20.14 -13.60 -28.51
C THR A 657 -21.56 -13.92 -28.08
N ASP A 658 -21.78 -14.95 -27.24
CA ASP A 658 -23.12 -15.32 -26.81
C ASP A 658 -23.73 -14.20 -25.93
N GLU A 659 -25.00 -13.87 -26.18
CA GLU A 659 -25.75 -12.95 -25.33
C GLU A 659 -25.93 -13.54 -23.91
N VAL A 660 -25.74 -12.70 -22.90
CA VAL A 660 -25.97 -12.95 -21.48
C VAL A 660 -26.82 -11.82 -20.92
N LEU A 661 -27.76 -12.17 -20.05
CA LEU A 661 -28.50 -11.20 -19.23
C LEU A 661 -27.94 -11.22 -17.81
N VAL A 662 -27.92 -10.04 -17.21
CA VAL A 662 -27.62 -9.84 -15.79
C VAL A 662 -28.93 -9.47 -15.09
N PHE A 663 -29.17 -10.04 -13.91
CA PHE A 663 -30.36 -9.82 -13.11
C PHE A 663 -29.99 -9.65 -11.63
N SER A 664 -30.83 -8.99 -10.83
CA SER A 664 -30.65 -8.93 -9.38
C SER A 664 -30.78 -10.32 -8.76
N GLN A 665 -29.96 -10.65 -7.77
CA GLN A 665 -30.11 -11.85 -6.95
C GLN A 665 -29.84 -11.55 -5.47
N ILE A 666 -30.48 -12.31 -4.58
CA ILE A 666 -30.42 -12.12 -3.12
C ILE A 666 -29.17 -12.81 -2.54
N ASN A 667 -28.79 -14.00 -3.04
CA ASN A 667 -27.63 -14.71 -2.51
C ASN A 667 -26.30 -14.12 -3.04
N ASP A 668 -25.34 -13.89 -2.15
CA ASP A 668 -23.99 -13.40 -2.48
C ASP A 668 -23.07 -14.47 -3.12
N ARG A 669 -23.58 -15.69 -3.26
CA ARG A 669 -22.82 -16.92 -3.55
C ARG A 669 -23.46 -17.72 -4.67
N LEU A 670 -22.65 -18.56 -5.29
CA LEU A 670 -23.12 -19.52 -6.30
C LEU A 670 -23.85 -20.71 -5.66
N SER A 671 -25.04 -20.96 -6.17
CA SER A 671 -25.83 -22.17 -6.00
C SER A 671 -25.66 -23.12 -7.21
N GLU A 672 -26.23 -24.31 -7.10
CA GLU A 672 -26.46 -25.22 -8.24
C GLU A 672 -27.96 -25.31 -8.48
N ALA A 673 -28.37 -25.52 -9.74
CA ALA A 673 -29.77 -25.60 -10.12
C ALA A 673 -30.54 -26.70 -9.37
N SER A 674 -31.65 -26.34 -8.73
CA SER A 674 -32.54 -27.26 -8.02
C SER A 674 -33.25 -28.23 -8.97
N THR A 675 -33.73 -29.37 -8.45
CA THR A 675 -34.53 -30.32 -9.24
C THR A 675 -35.85 -29.71 -9.72
N ALA A 676 -36.45 -28.83 -8.90
CA ALA A 676 -37.63 -28.05 -9.27
C ALA A 676 -37.32 -27.08 -10.41
N TYR A 677 -36.22 -26.31 -10.32
CA TYR A 677 -35.76 -25.45 -11.42
C TYR A 677 -35.54 -26.25 -12.69
N ARG A 678 -34.90 -27.43 -12.63
CA ARG A 678 -34.66 -28.25 -13.82
C ARG A 678 -35.95 -28.77 -14.48
N ALA A 679 -37.01 -29.01 -13.69
CA ALA A 679 -38.33 -29.33 -14.22
C ALA A 679 -39.00 -28.09 -14.84
N ARG A 680 -39.09 -26.97 -14.12
CA ARG A 680 -39.72 -25.72 -14.60
C ARG A 680 -39.00 -25.15 -15.82
N GLN A 681 -37.66 -25.15 -15.83
CA GLN A 681 -36.82 -24.75 -16.96
C GLN A 681 -37.16 -25.56 -18.22
N LEU A 682 -37.38 -26.87 -18.09
CA LEU A 682 -37.78 -27.71 -19.21
C LEU A 682 -39.19 -27.38 -19.71
N SER A 683 -40.17 -27.25 -18.80
CA SER A 683 -41.55 -26.87 -19.15
C SER A 683 -41.61 -25.51 -19.85
N VAL A 684 -41.01 -24.47 -19.25
CA VAL A 684 -40.98 -23.10 -19.79
C VAL A 684 -40.35 -23.06 -21.18
N MET A 685 -39.18 -23.70 -21.37
CA MET A 685 -38.50 -23.72 -22.67
C MET A 685 -39.29 -24.50 -23.73
N LEU A 686 -40.05 -25.53 -23.35
CA LEU A 686 -40.98 -26.22 -24.25
C LEU A 686 -42.23 -25.37 -24.54
N GLY A 687 -42.74 -24.62 -23.56
CA GLY A 687 -43.85 -23.68 -23.72
C GLY A 687 -43.51 -22.62 -24.75
N MET A 688 -42.31 -22.03 -24.63
CA MET A 688 -41.78 -21.11 -25.64
C MET A 688 -41.67 -21.74 -27.04
N ILE A 689 -41.36 -23.04 -27.17
CA ILE A 689 -41.30 -23.71 -28.49
C ILE A 689 -42.69 -23.83 -29.13
N VAL A 690 -43.74 -24.03 -28.33
CA VAL A 690 -45.13 -24.08 -28.79
C VAL A 690 -45.64 -22.69 -29.12
N ALA A 691 -45.45 -21.73 -28.22
CA ALA A 691 -45.83 -20.34 -28.37
C ALA A 691 -45.22 -19.72 -29.65
N PHE A 692 -43.92 -19.92 -29.87
CA PHE A 692 -43.24 -19.52 -31.10
C PHE A 692 -43.70 -20.28 -32.38
N SER A 693 -44.77 -21.09 -32.37
CA SER A 693 -45.15 -21.92 -33.54
C SER A 693 -45.45 -21.11 -34.80
N ASP A 694 -46.07 -19.94 -34.68
CA ASP A 694 -46.43 -19.05 -35.79
C ASP A 694 -45.25 -18.14 -36.25
N GLY A 695 -44.21 -18.02 -35.44
CA GLY A 695 -43.03 -17.18 -35.67
C GLY A 695 -42.94 -15.94 -34.77
N HIS A 696 -44.01 -15.57 -34.09
CA HIS A 696 -44.09 -14.50 -33.08
C HIS A 696 -44.12 -15.11 -31.67
N PHE A 697 -44.23 -14.26 -30.65
CA PHE A 697 -44.46 -14.68 -29.27
C PHE A 697 -45.33 -13.61 -28.62
N HIS A 698 -46.53 -13.99 -28.20
CA HIS A 698 -47.56 -13.03 -27.83
C HIS A 698 -47.40 -12.59 -26.38
N GLN A 699 -47.67 -11.31 -26.10
CA GLN A 699 -47.42 -10.72 -24.77
C GLN A 699 -48.21 -11.42 -23.64
N ARG A 700 -49.33 -12.09 -23.97
CA ARG A 700 -50.11 -12.93 -23.04
C ARG A 700 -49.37 -14.21 -22.66
N GLU A 701 -48.69 -14.85 -23.60
CA GLU A 701 -47.92 -16.09 -23.38
C GLU A 701 -46.68 -15.82 -22.54
N HIS A 702 -45.96 -14.73 -22.84
CA HIS A 702 -44.88 -14.23 -21.97
C HIS A 702 -45.40 -13.99 -20.55
N ALA A 703 -46.51 -13.25 -20.40
CA ALA A 703 -47.08 -12.95 -19.09
C ALA A 703 -47.48 -14.22 -18.32
N LEU A 704 -48.08 -15.21 -18.99
CA LEU A 704 -48.47 -16.47 -18.36
C LEU A 704 -47.25 -17.32 -17.95
N LEU A 705 -46.19 -17.41 -18.78
CA LEU A 705 -44.98 -18.14 -18.41
C LEU A 705 -44.26 -17.49 -17.21
N ILE A 706 -44.23 -16.16 -17.12
CA ILE A 706 -43.71 -15.45 -15.95
C ILE A 706 -44.61 -15.71 -14.72
N GLU A 707 -45.92 -15.63 -14.87
CA GLU A 707 -46.87 -15.87 -13.77
C GLU A 707 -46.79 -17.33 -13.25
N GLN A 708 -46.55 -18.31 -14.13
CA GLN A 708 -46.32 -19.72 -13.77
C GLN A 708 -45.01 -19.91 -12.99
N ILE A 709 -43.96 -19.15 -13.31
CA ILE A 709 -42.70 -19.13 -12.56
C ILE A 709 -42.92 -18.49 -11.18
N GLU A 710 -43.52 -17.30 -11.12
CA GLU A 710 -43.73 -16.55 -9.88
C GLU A 710 -44.65 -17.27 -8.87
N LYS A 711 -45.57 -18.12 -9.35
CA LYS A 711 -46.46 -18.94 -8.50
C LYS A 711 -45.85 -20.27 -8.03
N ASP A 712 -44.69 -20.69 -8.55
CA ASP A 712 -44.11 -21.99 -8.20
C ASP A 712 -43.31 -21.93 -6.89
N VAL A 713 -43.98 -22.26 -5.78
CA VAL A 713 -43.41 -22.32 -4.43
C VAL A 713 -42.25 -23.32 -4.24
N ASN A 714 -41.89 -24.10 -5.26
CA ASN A 714 -40.82 -25.09 -5.21
C ASN A 714 -39.47 -24.57 -5.75
N ILE A 715 -39.45 -23.41 -6.43
CA ILE A 715 -38.23 -22.76 -6.94
C ILE A 715 -37.87 -21.52 -6.12
N GLN A 716 -36.59 -21.15 -6.14
CA GLN A 716 -36.08 -20.01 -5.36
C GLN A 716 -36.24 -18.67 -6.11
N GLU A 717 -36.25 -17.53 -5.41
CA GLU A 717 -36.43 -16.21 -6.02
C GLU A 717 -35.32 -15.85 -7.05
N ASP A 718 -34.08 -16.24 -6.75
CA ASP A 718 -32.93 -16.15 -7.67
C ASP A 718 -33.08 -17.11 -8.88
N GLU A 719 -33.77 -18.24 -8.69
CA GLU A 719 -34.10 -19.21 -9.73
C GLU A 719 -35.23 -18.70 -10.63
N CYS A 720 -36.25 -18.03 -10.09
CA CYS A 720 -37.30 -17.33 -10.84
C CYS A 720 -36.71 -16.23 -11.72
N SER A 721 -35.89 -15.35 -11.13
CA SER A 721 -35.22 -14.25 -11.82
C SER A 721 -34.31 -14.75 -12.96
N ARG A 722 -33.67 -15.91 -12.76
CA ARG A 722 -32.88 -16.58 -13.78
C ARG A 722 -33.73 -17.14 -14.93
N LEU A 723 -34.88 -17.75 -14.64
CA LEU A 723 -35.79 -18.24 -15.70
C LEU A 723 -36.35 -17.08 -16.53
N ALA A 724 -36.73 -15.96 -15.92
CA ALA A 724 -37.14 -14.75 -16.65
C ALA A 724 -36.04 -14.21 -17.57
N ALA A 725 -34.77 -14.26 -17.12
CA ALA A 725 -33.62 -13.92 -17.95
C ALA A 725 -33.34 -14.95 -19.07
N GLU A 726 -33.60 -16.24 -18.86
CA GLU A 726 -33.51 -17.25 -19.93
C GLU A 726 -34.62 -17.08 -20.98
N ILE A 727 -35.87 -16.76 -20.57
CA ILE A 727 -36.99 -16.42 -21.48
C ILE A 727 -36.57 -15.28 -22.41
N ARG A 728 -36.16 -14.12 -21.86
CA ARG A 728 -35.79 -12.93 -22.67
C ARG A 728 -34.66 -13.15 -23.66
N LEU A 729 -33.77 -14.10 -23.39
CA LEU A 729 -32.71 -14.50 -24.32
C LEU A 729 -33.22 -15.45 -25.41
N ALA A 730 -34.13 -16.36 -25.07
CA ALA A 730 -34.80 -17.23 -26.04
C ALA A 730 -35.78 -16.48 -26.94
N GLU A 731 -36.43 -15.41 -26.45
CA GLU A 731 -37.25 -14.49 -27.26
C GLU A 731 -36.43 -13.86 -28.39
N ARG A 732 -35.27 -13.31 -28.04
CA ARG A 732 -34.37 -12.61 -28.98
C ARG A 732 -33.61 -13.56 -29.90
N ASN A 733 -33.32 -14.77 -29.45
CA ASN A 733 -32.64 -15.79 -30.25
C ASN A 733 -33.28 -17.17 -30.05
N ARG A 734 -34.28 -17.45 -30.89
CA ARG A 734 -35.02 -18.73 -30.96
C ARG A 734 -34.12 -19.97 -31.07
N SER A 735 -32.93 -19.88 -31.67
CA SER A 735 -32.05 -21.07 -31.82
C SER A 735 -31.59 -21.68 -30.48
N ARG A 736 -31.67 -20.90 -29.38
CA ARG A 736 -31.48 -21.39 -28.01
C ARG A 736 -32.48 -22.50 -27.62
N LEU A 737 -33.64 -22.54 -28.26
CA LEU A 737 -34.69 -23.51 -28.01
C LEU A 737 -34.46 -24.88 -28.71
N ASP A 738 -33.66 -24.93 -29.78
CA ASP A 738 -33.53 -26.12 -30.65
C ASP A 738 -32.96 -27.37 -29.94
N ASP A 739 -32.19 -27.18 -28.88
CA ASP A 739 -31.68 -28.29 -28.07
C ASP A 739 -32.71 -28.88 -27.09
N TRP A 740 -33.70 -28.11 -26.65
CA TRP A 740 -34.71 -28.57 -25.68
C TRP A 740 -35.63 -29.64 -26.29
N LEU A 741 -35.93 -29.53 -27.58
CA LEU A 741 -36.62 -30.58 -28.36
C LEU A 741 -35.88 -31.93 -28.45
N LYS A 742 -34.62 -32.00 -28.01
CA LYS A 742 -33.83 -33.25 -27.93
C LYS A 742 -34.00 -33.93 -26.57
N ARG A 743 -34.22 -33.13 -25.51
CA ARG A 743 -34.37 -33.56 -24.10
C ARG A 743 -35.73 -34.17 -23.76
N LEU A 744 -36.70 -34.08 -24.68
CA LEU A 744 -38.06 -34.65 -24.52
C LEU A 744 -38.07 -36.17 -24.22
N LYS A 745 -37.02 -36.89 -24.60
CA LYS A 745 -36.86 -38.33 -24.32
C LYS A 745 -36.40 -38.62 -22.89
N ASP A 746 -35.87 -37.62 -22.19
CA ASP A 746 -35.28 -37.74 -20.86
C ASP A 746 -36.31 -37.42 -19.75
N ILE A 747 -37.56 -37.11 -20.12
CA ILE A 747 -38.65 -36.80 -19.19
C ILE A 747 -39.13 -38.10 -18.52
N PRO A 748 -39.11 -38.20 -17.17
CA PRO A 748 -39.63 -39.36 -16.45
C PRO A 748 -41.11 -39.59 -16.74
N GLU A 749 -41.53 -40.86 -16.86
CA GLU A 749 -42.91 -41.24 -17.21
C GLU A 749 -43.96 -40.55 -16.33
N ALA A 750 -43.72 -40.50 -15.01
CA ALA A 750 -44.60 -39.87 -14.03
C ALA A 750 -44.74 -38.35 -14.16
N SER A 751 -43.87 -37.69 -14.93
CA SER A 751 -43.88 -36.23 -15.15
C SER A 751 -44.50 -35.83 -16.49
N LYS A 752 -44.73 -36.77 -17.42
CA LYS A 752 -45.15 -36.45 -18.80
C LYS A 752 -46.52 -35.76 -18.86
N ASN A 753 -47.47 -36.20 -18.05
CA ASN A 753 -48.83 -35.64 -18.06
C ASN A 753 -48.85 -34.20 -17.53
N ALA A 754 -48.16 -33.92 -16.43
CA ALA A 754 -48.06 -32.56 -15.88
C ALA A 754 -47.41 -31.58 -16.88
N VAL A 755 -46.33 -32.00 -17.56
CA VAL A 755 -45.70 -31.20 -18.62
C VAL A 755 -46.67 -31.02 -19.81
N ALA A 756 -47.45 -32.03 -20.18
CA ALA A 756 -48.43 -31.91 -21.26
C ALA A 756 -49.59 -30.94 -20.92
N GLU A 757 -50.08 -30.97 -19.68
CA GLU A 757 -51.10 -30.03 -19.18
C GLU A 757 -50.60 -28.59 -19.15
N GLU A 758 -49.38 -28.35 -18.63
CA GLU A 758 -48.74 -27.02 -18.59
C GLU A 758 -48.49 -26.45 -20.01
N LEU A 759 -48.11 -27.30 -20.96
CA LEU A 759 -47.91 -26.90 -22.37
C LEU A 759 -49.22 -26.54 -23.08
N ILE A 760 -50.34 -27.22 -22.76
CA ILE A 760 -51.66 -26.85 -23.30
C ILE A 760 -52.17 -25.56 -22.66
N ALA A 761 -52.00 -25.40 -21.34
CA ALA A 761 -52.36 -24.16 -20.65
C ALA A 761 -51.58 -22.97 -21.21
N THR A 762 -50.30 -23.15 -21.55
CA THR A 762 -49.48 -22.13 -22.22
C THR A 762 -50.01 -21.81 -23.61
N ALA A 763 -50.29 -22.82 -24.43
CA ALA A 763 -50.80 -22.68 -25.80
C ALA A 763 -52.29 -22.29 -25.90
N SER A 764 -52.95 -21.99 -24.78
CA SER A 764 -54.33 -21.47 -24.73
C SER A 764 -54.44 -20.15 -23.96
N ALA A 765 -53.31 -19.51 -23.67
CA ALA A 765 -53.20 -18.27 -22.89
C ALA A 765 -53.94 -17.06 -23.52
N ASP A 766 -54.18 -17.08 -24.83
CA ASP A 766 -54.93 -16.04 -25.55
C ASP A 766 -56.45 -16.29 -25.56
N GLY A 767 -56.87 -17.54 -25.33
CA GLY A 767 -58.24 -18.05 -25.47
C GLY A 767 -58.48 -18.93 -26.71
N SER A 768 -57.50 -19.17 -27.59
CA SER A 768 -57.71 -19.93 -28.82
C SER A 768 -56.47 -20.66 -29.37
N LEU A 769 -56.35 -21.96 -29.11
CA LEU A 769 -55.32 -22.84 -29.69
C LEU A 769 -55.22 -22.72 -31.23
N HIS A 770 -54.13 -22.13 -31.71
CA HIS A 770 -53.84 -21.93 -33.13
C HIS A 770 -53.36 -23.24 -33.79
N LYS A 771 -53.62 -23.35 -35.10
CA LYS A 771 -53.37 -24.58 -35.88
C LYS A 771 -51.90 -25.05 -35.87
N GLU A 772 -50.96 -24.12 -35.77
CA GLU A 772 -49.53 -24.45 -35.75
C GLU A 772 -49.06 -24.84 -34.33
N GLU A 773 -49.67 -24.30 -33.27
CA GLU A 773 -49.42 -24.69 -31.88
C GLU A 773 -49.87 -26.13 -31.64
N VAL A 774 -51.08 -26.48 -32.09
CA VAL A 774 -51.60 -27.86 -32.04
C VAL A 774 -50.63 -28.83 -32.71
N ARG A 775 -50.08 -28.49 -33.88
CA ARG A 775 -49.05 -29.29 -34.57
C ARG A 775 -47.73 -29.37 -33.80
N LYS A 776 -47.33 -28.33 -33.05
CA LYS A 776 -46.15 -28.39 -32.17
C LYS A 776 -46.41 -29.27 -30.95
N LEU A 777 -47.59 -29.17 -30.32
CA LEU A 777 -48.00 -30.03 -29.21
C LEU A 777 -48.05 -31.50 -29.63
N GLU A 778 -48.70 -31.82 -30.76
CA GLU A 778 -48.70 -33.17 -31.36
C GLU A 778 -47.28 -33.70 -31.58
N LEU A 779 -46.37 -32.87 -32.12
CA LEU A 779 -44.97 -33.24 -32.36
C LEU A 779 -44.19 -33.45 -31.05
N ILE A 780 -44.44 -32.64 -30.03
CA ILE A 780 -43.79 -32.73 -28.71
C ILE A 780 -44.29 -33.95 -27.95
N PHE A 781 -45.60 -34.15 -27.85
CA PHE A 781 -46.20 -35.29 -27.14
C PHE A 781 -45.85 -36.63 -27.80
N LYS A 782 -45.80 -36.67 -29.15
CA LYS A 782 -45.29 -37.83 -29.89
C LYS A 782 -43.80 -38.11 -29.64
N ARG A 783 -42.99 -37.10 -29.32
CA ARG A 783 -41.57 -37.27 -28.91
C ARG A 783 -41.42 -37.68 -27.44
N MET A 784 -42.36 -37.28 -26.57
CA MET A 784 -42.47 -37.77 -25.19
C MET A 784 -43.00 -39.21 -25.12
N GLY A 785 -43.73 -39.66 -26.16
CA GLY A 785 -44.31 -41.00 -26.24
C GLY A 785 -45.76 -41.11 -25.77
N ILE A 786 -46.44 -39.98 -25.55
CA ILE A 786 -47.87 -39.94 -25.21
C ILE A 786 -48.67 -40.36 -26.46
N SER A 787 -49.73 -41.18 -26.28
CA SER A 787 -50.47 -41.74 -27.42
C SER A 787 -51.49 -40.76 -28.01
N SER A 788 -51.80 -40.95 -29.29
CA SER A 788 -52.80 -40.13 -30.02
C SER A 788 -54.23 -40.22 -29.47
N ASN A 789 -54.53 -41.22 -28.63
CA ASN A 789 -55.84 -41.34 -27.98
C ASN A 789 -55.90 -40.52 -26.67
N GLU A 790 -54.79 -40.42 -25.94
CA GLU A 790 -54.67 -39.59 -24.73
C GLU A 790 -54.65 -38.09 -25.10
N LEU A 791 -53.92 -37.75 -26.17
CA LEU A 791 -53.93 -36.43 -26.85
C LEU A 791 -55.34 -35.86 -27.09
N ALA A 792 -56.33 -36.73 -27.34
CA ALA A 792 -57.66 -36.34 -27.79
C ALA A 792 -58.61 -35.87 -26.68
N CYS A 793 -58.24 -36.00 -25.39
CA CYS A 793 -59.02 -35.44 -24.29
C CYS A 793 -58.60 -33.99 -23.96
N PRO A 794 -57.31 -33.70 -23.64
CA PRO A 794 -56.88 -32.34 -23.26
C PRO A 794 -57.06 -31.29 -24.37
N LEU A 795 -56.85 -31.67 -25.64
CA LEU A 795 -57.06 -30.76 -26.79
C LEU A 795 -58.53 -30.51 -27.15
N LYS A 796 -59.48 -31.17 -26.48
CA LYS A 796 -60.93 -30.91 -26.64
C LYS A 796 -61.53 -30.18 -25.44
N SER A 797 -60.92 -30.29 -24.27
CA SER A 797 -61.23 -29.47 -23.10
C SER A 797 -60.48 -28.14 -23.18
N GLY A 798 -60.91 -27.26 -24.08
CA GLY A 798 -60.61 -25.83 -23.93
C GLY A 798 -61.22 -25.28 -22.64
N PRO A 799 -60.70 -24.16 -22.09
CA PRO A 799 -61.28 -23.54 -20.90
C PRO A 799 -62.72 -23.05 -21.17
N PRO A 800 -63.56 -22.97 -20.13
CA PRO A 800 -64.91 -22.40 -20.20
C PRO A 800 -64.92 -20.86 -20.30
#